data_AF-A0A135RNG5-F1
#
_entry.id   AF-A0A135RNG5-F1
#
_cell.length_a   1.000
_cell.length_b   1.000
_cell.length_c   1.000
_cell.angle_alpha   90.00
_cell.angle_beta   90.00
_cell.angle_gamma   90.00
#
_symmetry.space_group_name_H-M   'P 1'
#
loop_
_entity.id
_entity.type
_entity.pdbx_description
1 polymer ?
#
loop_
_entity_poly.entity_id
_entity_poly.type
_entity_poly.pdbx_seq_one_letter_code
_entity_poly.pdbx_strand_id
1 'polypeptide(L)'
;MSELDGMAAALKDLESKARGEFQVSALRGGEFTLPKRFFVAGVAEDETSLVPSLSFLISQNLSEGGQRRILFDLGLRRDIEHYSTPIQNHTKNRQPMTLLPDVRQSLIEGGLDVAAIDEVILSHVHWDHIGTPSDFPNARFRVGQGSLKLLNQGMNGHMSHSNFQSDLFDGLRVEEITGPGEHGDAAGFTKRWKNLKGLRILDIGESDDGSLFAVDLPGHLPGHLGLLARVGPQSWVMLIGDACHDARLLTGEMQIAEWEDGEGRACCIHMNKREATDTLNSISTLREASEQSNLVLQPLSLGFIGLGAMGLPMASNLVAKVAKGSQTYVYDISETSMKELVDQAKDAVITGCKSPREVSQKADIVFTMLPEGSHVRTVYLDPDTGILGPELKSRLLIDCSTIDTETSQLVSHTIKSQFPSTFFCDAPVSGGTLGAEAATLTLMIGCSEKNPNWPEIRDLLSLIGKNIIACGGPGLGLTAKLCNNYCSALISLATSEAMNIGMRAGIDPRLLARVFSNSTAQSTICDKWNPVPGICPNAPASHGYQGGFKIQLMAKDFGLAVSMAEKVDAKLILGAVGLRAYKEASQDSKCRDLDSRTALLEKALSSLIQLSQCSNFTSSTAPNVSLIEYAQQTPSDTVAPFSLRATLLQPGPKSSKDMASSDLRCRFPTPVYEMTAREQDPAAIMRGAFGSPFRGDVGLCGERVHSDMGKLDPNLTRTFPGPRPLQRINSQTTTPRPISTENINMADKLAANTAKEAEAHKTLYDKGLKIRYEVAGTSYVDAALAGGSSDFARPMQELVTEACWGSVWARPGLERKQRSLLNIAMLCALNRAPELAAHVRGALNNGASEVEIRETLLQAAIYCGMPAGIEGFKVAEEVIVAWNEEKK
;
A
#
# COMPACT_ATOMS: atom_id res chain seq x y z
N MET A 1 -39.45 34.08 16.34
CA MET A 1 -38.29 33.18 16.48
C MET A 1 -38.67 31.86 15.85
N SER A 2 -37.87 31.40 14.92
CA SER A 2 -37.80 30.01 14.46
C SER A 2 -37.29 29.11 15.59
N GLU A 3 -37.34 27.79 15.37
CA GLU A 3 -36.76 26.82 16.31
C GLU A 3 -35.22 26.95 16.35
N LEU A 4 -34.59 27.24 15.21
CA LEU A 4 -33.18 27.66 15.09
C LEU A 4 -32.85 28.88 15.96
N ASP A 5 -33.61 29.99 15.88
CA ASP A 5 -33.41 31.16 16.76
C ASP A 5 -33.52 30.76 18.24
N GLY A 6 -34.48 29.88 18.55
CA GLY A 6 -34.74 29.37 19.90
C GLY A 6 -33.59 28.54 20.45
N MET A 7 -32.99 27.69 19.62
CA MET A 7 -31.83 26.86 19.94
C MET A 7 -30.56 27.70 20.04
N ALA A 8 -30.31 28.62 19.10
CA ALA A 8 -29.18 29.54 19.12
C ALA A 8 -29.18 30.44 20.37
N ALA A 9 -30.35 30.90 20.83
CA ALA A 9 -30.50 31.61 22.10
C ALA A 9 -30.20 30.72 23.32
N ALA A 10 -30.61 29.45 23.30
CA ALA A 10 -30.37 28.50 24.38
C ALA A 10 -28.87 28.09 24.47
N LEU A 11 -28.19 27.90 23.34
CA LEU A 11 -26.74 27.65 23.31
C LEU A 11 -25.93 28.85 23.85
N LYS A 12 -26.37 30.08 23.57
CA LYS A 12 -25.74 31.30 24.13
C LYS A 12 -25.97 31.43 25.64
N ASP A 13 -27.15 31.05 26.13
CA ASP A 13 -27.44 30.96 27.57
C ASP A 13 -26.58 29.89 28.27
N LEU A 14 -26.37 28.73 27.62
CA LEU A 14 -25.50 27.65 28.08
C LEU A 14 -24.03 28.10 28.21
N GLU A 15 -23.45 28.62 27.11
CA GLU A 15 -22.07 29.13 27.09
C GLU A 15 -21.86 30.29 28.08
N SER A 16 -22.87 31.15 28.29
CA SER A 16 -22.77 32.24 29.27
C SER A 16 -22.61 31.77 30.72
N LYS A 17 -23.02 30.54 31.03
CA LYS A 17 -23.00 29.94 32.37
C LYS A 17 -21.79 29.06 32.60
N ALA A 18 -21.34 28.34 31.57
CA ALA A 18 -20.20 27.43 31.62
C ALA A 18 -18.91 28.10 32.13
N ARG A 19 -18.14 27.42 32.99
CA ARG A 19 -16.84 27.91 33.52
C ARG A 19 -15.70 26.91 33.41
N GLY A 20 -16.00 25.64 33.20
CA GLY A 20 -15.05 24.56 32.99
C GLY A 20 -14.69 24.35 31.52
N GLU A 21 -13.66 23.53 31.32
CA GLU A 21 -13.16 23.14 30.00
C GLU A 21 -12.58 21.73 30.08
N PHE A 22 -12.90 20.89 29.10
CA PHE A 22 -12.56 19.48 29.06
C PHE A 22 -11.77 19.17 27.78
N GLN A 23 -10.67 18.43 27.92
CA GLN A 23 -10.03 17.77 26.78
C GLN A 23 -10.76 16.46 26.50
N VAL A 24 -11.28 16.28 25.28
CA VAL A 24 -11.86 15.02 24.82
C VAL A 24 -10.89 14.34 23.85
N SER A 25 -10.65 13.05 24.03
CA SER A 25 -9.75 12.25 23.18
C SER A 25 -10.37 10.89 22.89
N ALA A 26 -10.50 10.55 21.60
CA ALA A 26 -11.01 9.24 21.19
C ALA A 26 -9.98 8.14 21.49
N LEU A 27 -10.47 7.02 22.00
CA LEU A 27 -9.75 5.78 22.26
C LEU A 27 -10.30 4.69 21.34
N ARG A 28 -9.44 3.76 20.92
CA ARG A 28 -9.88 2.55 20.22
C ARG A 28 -10.38 1.54 21.25
N GLY A 29 -11.59 1.04 21.03
CA GLY A 29 -12.21 -0.06 21.77
C GLY A 29 -12.45 -1.27 20.87
N GLY A 30 -11.63 -1.50 19.86
CA GLY A 30 -11.86 -2.49 18.80
C GLY A 30 -12.75 -2.02 17.64
N GLU A 31 -12.98 -2.90 16.67
CA GLU A 31 -13.71 -2.67 15.42
C GLU A 31 -14.57 -3.89 15.06
N PHE A 32 -15.77 -3.72 14.51
CA PHE A 32 -16.69 -4.82 14.19
C PHE A 32 -17.60 -4.48 13.00
N THR A 33 -18.22 -5.49 12.37
CA THR A 33 -19.00 -5.30 11.14
C THR A 33 -20.50 -5.28 11.39
N LEU A 34 -21.17 -4.20 10.96
CA LEU A 34 -22.61 -3.98 11.05
C LEU A 34 -23.32 -4.22 9.70
N PRO A 35 -24.49 -4.91 9.65
CA PRO A 35 -25.35 -4.97 8.47
C PRO A 35 -26.24 -3.72 8.40
N LYS A 36 -26.03 -2.84 7.41
CA LYS A 36 -26.63 -1.50 7.34
C LYS A 36 -28.16 -1.49 7.29
N ARG A 37 -28.77 -2.54 6.75
CA ARG A 37 -30.23 -2.68 6.61
C ARG A 37 -31.03 -2.66 7.91
N PHE A 38 -30.38 -2.82 9.06
CA PHE A 38 -31.01 -2.66 10.38
C PHE A 38 -31.00 -1.22 10.90
N PHE A 39 -30.30 -0.30 10.22
CA PHE A 39 -30.03 1.05 10.71
C PHE A 39 -30.56 2.14 9.76
N VAL A 40 -30.32 2.00 8.45
CA VAL A 40 -30.75 2.94 7.42
C VAL A 40 -31.66 2.27 6.39
N ALA A 41 -32.74 2.95 6.01
CA ALA A 41 -33.67 2.48 4.99
C ALA A 41 -33.07 2.57 3.57
N GLY A 42 -33.49 1.67 2.67
CA GLY A 42 -33.18 1.74 1.24
C GLY A 42 -31.79 1.25 0.81
N VAL A 43 -30.99 0.68 1.72
CA VAL A 43 -29.72 0.01 1.39
C VAL A 43 -29.93 -1.43 0.87
N ALA A 44 -28.90 -2.02 0.27
CA ALA A 44 -28.93 -3.43 -0.16
C ALA A 44 -28.90 -4.40 1.05
N GLU A 45 -29.43 -5.62 0.87
CA GLU A 45 -29.62 -6.56 1.98
C GLU A 45 -28.30 -7.10 2.55
N ASP A 46 -27.28 -7.19 1.70
CA ASP A 46 -25.90 -7.58 1.99
C ASP A 46 -24.99 -6.40 2.34
N GLU A 47 -25.49 -5.15 2.29
CA GLU A 47 -24.65 -3.97 2.55
C GLU A 47 -24.20 -3.94 4.01
N THR A 48 -22.88 -3.98 4.20
CA THR A 48 -22.23 -4.00 5.51
C THR A 48 -21.29 -2.81 5.69
N SER A 49 -20.89 -2.54 6.93
CA SER A 49 -19.88 -1.56 7.28
C SER A 49 -19.03 -2.08 8.42
N LEU A 50 -17.70 -2.10 8.25
CA LEU A 50 -16.79 -2.16 9.39
C LEU A 50 -16.88 -0.80 10.12
N VAL A 51 -17.08 -0.83 11.43
CA VAL A 51 -17.15 0.37 12.28
C VAL A 51 -16.24 0.20 13.51
N PRO A 52 -15.61 1.28 14.00
CA PRO A 52 -14.91 1.24 15.27
C PRO A 52 -15.93 1.25 16.42
N SER A 53 -15.72 0.41 17.44
CA SER A 53 -16.26 0.72 18.76
C SER A 53 -15.34 1.76 19.38
N LEU A 54 -15.85 2.99 19.50
CA LEU A 54 -15.12 4.11 20.07
C LEU A 54 -15.47 4.29 21.54
N SER A 55 -14.48 4.76 22.29
CA SER A 55 -14.67 5.24 23.66
C SER A 55 -13.88 6.54 23.81
N PHE A 56 -14.14 7.34 24.83
CA PHE A 56 -13.57 8.69 24.92
C PHE A 56 -12.99 8.95 26.31
N LEU A 57 -11.70 9.32 26.35
CA LEU A 57 -11.09 9.91 27.53
C LEU A 57 -11.47 11.39 27.59
N ILE A 58 -12.19 11.77 28.63
CA ILE A 58 -12.63 13.14 28.91
C ILE A 58 -11.89 13.60 30.16
N SER A 59 -11.01 14.60 30.03
CA SER A 59 -10.10 15.06 31.09
C SER A 59 -10.32 16.53 31.44
N GLN A 60 -10.35 16.85 32.73
CA GLN A 60 -10.53 18.21 33.26
C GLN A 60 -9.38 18.55 34.20
N ASN A 61 -8.69 19.66 33.97
CA ASN A 61 -7.66 20.15 34.90
C ASN A 61 -8.34 20.84 36.10
N LEU A 62 -7.94 20.47 37.32
CA LEU A 62 -8.57 20.95 38.56
C LEU A 62 -7.80 22.15 39.13
N SER A 63 -8.54 23.11 39.70
CA SER A 63 -8.01 24.40 40.20
C SER A 63 -7.02 24.27 41.36
N GLU A 64 -7.09 23.18 42.14
CA GLU A 64 -6.17 22.90 43.25
C GLU A 64 -4.89 22.15 42.81
N GLY A 65 -4.78 21.81 41.53
CA GLY A 65 -3.71 20.99 40.97
C GLY A 65 -4.10 19.52 40.91
N GLY A 66 -4.13 18.97 39.70
CA GLY A 66 -4.63 17.62 39.42
C GLY A 66 -5.47 17.59 38.15
N GLN A 67 -5.92 16.41 37.76
CA GLN A 67 -6.72 16.22 36.55
C GLN A 67 -7.72 15.09 36.79
N ARG A 68 -9.03 15.41 36.72
CA ARG A 68 -10.12 14.43 36.74
C ARG A 68 -10.21 13.77 35.37
N ARG A 69 -10.38 12.45 35.32
CA ARG A 69 -10.45 11.64 34.10
C ARG A 69 -11.67 10.73 34.11
N ILE A 70 -12.50 10.92 33.09
CA ILE A 70 -13.72 10.15 32.84
C ILE A 70 -13.49 9.34 31.56
N LEU A 71 -13.85 8.06 31.56
CA LEU A 71 -14.07 7.31 30.33
C LEU A 71 -15.55 7.36 29.97
N PHE A 72 -15.85 7.67 28.71
CA PHE A 72 -17.17 7.43 28.11
C PHE A 72 -17.10 6.19 27.23
N ASP A 73 -17.83 5.15 27.62
CA ASP A 73 -17.74 3.77 27.15
C ASP A 73 -16.38 3.07 27.37
N LEU A 74 -16.37 1.74 27.23
CA LEU A 74 -15.19 0.86 27.33
C LEU A 74 -14.98 -0.06 26.10
N GLY A 75 -15.88 -0.02 25.13
CA GLY A 75 -15.76 -0.69 23.84
C GLY A 75 -15.98 -2.21 23.84
N LEU A 76 -15.35 -2.92 22.89
CA LEU A 76 -15.34 -4.39 22.83
C LEU A 76 -14.47 -4.97 23.96
N ARG A 77 -14.80 -6.19 24.41
CA ARG A 77 -13.90 -6.98 25.26
C ARG A 77 -12.69 -7.45 24.47
N ARG A 78 -11.52 -7.40 25.13
CA ARG A 78 -10.24 -7.96 24.65
C ARG A 78 -10.29 -9.44 24.25
N ASP A 79 -11.30 -10.16 24.74
CA ASP A 79 -11.50 -11.59 24.58
C ASP A 79 -13.00 -11.91 24.48
N ILE A 80 -13.37 -12.74 23.50
CA ILE A 80 -14.74 -13.16 23.25
C ILE A 80 -15.21 -14.18 24.28
N GLU A 81 -14.33 -15.04 24.82
CA GLU A 81 -14.73 -16.10 25.75
C GLU A 81 -15.26 -15.54 27.08
N HIS A 82 -14.89 -14.30 27.39
CA HIS A 82 -15.38 -13.53 28.54
C HIS A 82 -16.70 -12.77 28.30
N TYR A 83 -17.39 -12.97 27.18
CA TYR A 83 -18.81 -12.62 27.03
C TYR A 83 -19.71 -13.82 27.32
N SER A 84 -20.97 -13.58 27.70
CA SER A 84 -21.98 -14.63 27.83
C SER A 84 -22.24 -15.35 26.48
N THR A 85 -22.54 -16.66 26.53
CA THR A 85 -22.72 -17.50 25.33
C THR A 85 -23.70 -16.93 24.28
N PRO A 86 -24.81 -16.25 24.64
CA PRO A 86 -25.65 -15.58 23.66
C PRO A 86 -24.94 -14.45 22.89
N ILE A 87 -24.14 -13.62 23.58
CA ILE A 87 -23.31 -12.58 22.95
C ILE A 87 -22.22 -13.22 22.07
N GLN A 88 -21.54 -14.28 22.54
CA GLN A 88 -20.56 -15.04 21.74
C GLN A 88 -21.15 -15.61 20.43
N ASN A 89 -22.46 -15.89 20.41
CA ASN A 89 -23.16 -16.30 19.20
C ASN A 89 -23.57 -15.10 18.33
N HIS A 90 -23.88 -13.94 18.92
CA HIS A 90 -24.17 -12.71 18.19
C HIS A 90 -22.94 -12.18 17.42
N THR A 91 -21.75 -12.19 18.02
CA THR A 91 -20.49 -11.68 17.41
C THR A 91 -20.01 -12.48 16.19
N LYS A 92 -20.49 -13.72 16.00
CA LYS A 92 -20.25 -14.52 14.78
C LYS A 92 -20.86 -13.86 13.54
N ASN A 93 -21.93 -13.09 13.71
CA ASN A 93 -22.59 -12.31 12.65
C ASN A 93 -22.10 -10.85 12.59
N ARG A 94 -20.92 -10.56 13.16
CA ARG A 94 -20.28 -9.22 13.20
C ARG A 94 -18.86 -9.22 12.61
N GLN A 95 -18.55 -10.24 11.80
CA GLN A 95 -17.22 -10.44 11.22
C GLN A 95 -17.03 -9.68 9.89
N PRO A 96 -15.83 -9.19 9.56
CA PRO A 96 -14.61 -9.20 10.39
C PRO A 96 -14.73 -8.32 11.65
N MET A 97 -14.05 -8.75 12.72
CA MET A 97 -14.01 -8.06 14.02
C MET A 97 -12.59 -8.08 14.60
N THR A 98 -12.14 -6.95 15.13
CA THR A 98 -10.81 -6.73 15.71
C THR A 98 -10.97 -6.30 17.17
N LEU A 99 -10.53 -7.11 18.13
CA LEU A 99 -10.72 -6.84 19.57
C LEU A 99 -9.66 -5.91 20.19
N LEU A 100 -8.53 -5.69 19.51
CA LEU A 100 -7.38 -4.97 20.05
C LEU A 100 -6.84 -3.89 19.08
N PRO A 101 -6.35 -2.75 19.59
CA PRO A 101 -6.30 -2.35 20.99
C PRO A 101 -7.72 -2.07 21.55
N ASP A 102 -7.95 -2.57 22.76
CA ASP A 102 -9.11 -2.21 23.57
C ASP A 102 -8.82 -0.91 24.35
N VAL A 103 -9.79 -0.42 25.11
CA VAL A 103 -9.64 0.84 25.87
C VAL A 103 -8.47 0.80 26.88
N ARG A 104 -8.22 -0.33 27.56
CA ARG A 104 -7.04 -0.47 28.45
C ARG A 104 -5.74 -0.36 27.67
N GLN A 105 -5.62 -1.05 26.53
CA GLN A 105 -4.41 -0.98 25.71
C GLN A 105 -4.23 0.43 25.14
N SER A 106 -5.29 1.06 24.63
CA SER A 106 -5.28 2.45 24.13
C SER A 106 -4.79 3.45 25.18
N LEU A 107 -5.20 3.31 26.44
CA LEU A 107 -4.72 4.18 27.54
C LEU A 107 -3.23 3.97 27.85
N ILE A 108 -2.78 2.71 27.92
CA ILE A 108 -1.37 2.37 28.19
C ILE A 108 -0.46 2.83 27.03
N GLU A 109 -0.91 2.70 25.78
CA GLU A 109 -0.21 3.22 24.59
C GLU A 109 -0.21 4.75 24.55
N GLY A 110 -1.25 5.40 25.10
CA GLY A 110 -1.28 6.84 25.38
C GLY A 110 -0.44 7.28 26.60
N GLY A 111 0.21 6.35 27.31
CA GLY A 111 1.06 6.62 28.46
C GLY A 111 0.32 6.89 29.78
N LEU A 112 -0.97 6.54 29.88
CA LEU A 112 -1.78 6.69 31.08
C LEU A 112 -1.96 5.35 31.81
N ASP A 113 -1.85 5.37 33.14
CA ASP A 113 -2.23 4.25 34.00
C ASP A 113 -3.77 4.18 34.14
N VAL A 114 -4.35 2.99 33.94
CA VAL A 114 -5.79 2.76 34.15
C VAL A 114 -6.24 2.96 35.59
N ALA A 115 -5.32 2.86 36.56
CA ALA A 115 -5.57 3.20 37.96
C ALA A 115 -5.80 4.70 38.19
N ALA A 116 -5.51 5.56 37.20
CA ALA A 116 -5.67 7.02 37.23
C ALA A 116 -6.93 7.51 36.48
N ILE A 117 -7.90 6.62 36.24
CA ILE A 117 -9.26 6.93 35.80
C ILE A 117 -10.16 7.04 37.04
N ASP A 118 -10.84 8.18 37.20
CA ASP A 118 -11.69 8.47 38.37
C ASP A 118 -13.13 7.98 38.17
N GLU A 119 -13.61 7.98 36.91
CA GLU A 119 -14.99 7.69 36.58
C GLU A 119 -15.12 6.98 35.21
N VAL A 120 -16.06 6.05 35.11
CA VAL A 120 -16.47 5.43 33.84
C VAL A 120 -17.97 5.61 33.69
N ILE A 121 -18.39 6.27 32.61
CA ILE A 121 -19.79 6.46 32.24
C ILE A 121 -20.02 5.61 31.00
N LEU A 122 -20.91 4.61 31.06
CA LEU A 122 -21.35 3.93 29.84
C LEU A 122 -22.54 4.69 29.24
N SER A 123 -22.52 4.88 27.93
CA SER A 123 -23.66 5.38 27.16
C SER A 123 -24.86 4.47 27.34
N HIS A 124 -24.64 3.16 27.28
CA HIS A 124 -25.62 2.12 27.57
C HIS A 124 -24.93 0.76 27.77
N VAL A 125 -25.64 -0.21 28.33
CA VAL A 125 -25.10 -1.55 28.67
C VAL A 125 -25.25 -2.57 27.52
N HIS A 126 -24.82 -2.18 26.31
CA HIS A 126 -24.77 -3.07 25.12
C HIS A 126 -23.38 -3.69 24.94
N TRP A 127 -23.30 -4.87 24.32
CA TRP A 127 -22.11 -5.75 24.38
C TRP A 127 -20.83 -5.13 23.79
N ASP A 128 -20.95 -4.21 22.85
CA ASP A 128 -19.88 -3.52 22.14
C ASP A 128 -19.48 -2.18 22.78
N HIS A 129 -20.14 -1.74 23.87
CA HIS A 129 -19.78 -0.55 24.67
C HIS A 129 -19.23 -0.88 26.07
N ILE A 130 -19.55 -2.06 26.61
CA ILE A 130 -19.31 -2.42 28.03
C ILE A 130 -17.85 -2.77 28.39
N GLY A 131 -17.02 -3.13 27.42
CA GLY A 131 -15.62 -3.53 27.59
C GLY A 131 -15.37 -4.46 28.78
N THR A 132 -14.25 -4.23 29.49
CA THR A 132 -13.85 -4.99 30.69
C THR A 132 -13.78 -4.05 31.91
N PRO A 133 -14.88 -3.84 32.66
CA PRO A 133 -14.93 -2.91 33.80
C PRO A 133 -13.93 -3.20 34.92
N SER A 134 -13.58 -4.47 35.13
CA SER A 134 -12.63 -4.91 36.17
C SER A 134 -11.20 -4.41 35.98
N ASP A 135 -10.86 -3.86 34.81
CA ASP A 135 -9.58 -3.18 34.58
C ASP A 135 -9.49 -1.79 35.24
N PHE A 136 -10.61 -1.25 35.74
CA PHE A 136 -10.72 0.10 36.33
C PHE A 136 -11.22 0.08 37.80
N PRO A 137 -10.59 -0.67 38.72
CA PRO A 137 -11.13 -0.92 40.07
C PRO A 137 -11.22 0.32 40.97
N ASN A 138 -10.51 1.41 40.64
CA ASN A 138 -10.57 2.67 41.37
C ASN A 138 -11.79 3.52 40.98
N ALA A 139 -12.29 3.36 39.75
CA ALA A 139 -13.25 4.28 39.16
C ALA A 139 -14.66 4.13 39.75
N ARG A 140 -15.39 5.25 39.82
CA ARG A 140 -16.86 5.26 39.98
C ARG A 140 -17.51 4.91 38.65
N PHE A 141 -18.38 3.91 38.62
CA PHE A 141 -19.14 3.58 37.41
C PHE A 141 -20.50 4.31 37.40
N ARG A 142 -20.92 4.79 36.24
CA ARG A 142 -22.25 5.36 36.01
C ARG A 142 -22.90 4.82 34.74
N VAL A 143 -24.21 4.67 34.79
CA VAL A 143 -25.08 4.20 33.70
C VAL A 143 -26.43 4.95 33.76
N GLY A 144 -27.19 5.01 32.67
CA GLY A 144 -28.53 5.62 32.73
C GLY A 144 -29.57 4.74 33.45
N GLN A 145 -30.60 5.37 34.03
CA GLN A 145 -31.66 4.70 34.79
C GLN A 145 -32.26 3.50 34.03
N GLY A 146 -32.35 2.36 34.72
CA GLY A 146 -32.89 1.11 34.18
C GLY A 146 -31.84 0.16 33.62
N SER A 147 -30.58 0.59 33.44
CA SER A 147 -29.48 -0.27 32.97
C SER A 147 -29.23 -1.45 33.92
N LEU A 148 -29.23 -1.23 35.24
CA LEU A 148 -29.04 -2.30 36.21
C LEU A 148 -30.23 -3.27 36.24
N LYS A 149 -31.45 -2.77 35.99
CA LYS A 149 -32.63 -3.62 35.82
C LYS A 149 -32.51 -4.48 34.56
N LEU A 150 -32.05 -3.90 33.45
CA LEU A 150 -31.85 -4.58 32.17
C LEU A 150 -30.82 -5.71 32.25
N LEU A 151 -29.68 -5.48 32.92
CA LEU A 151 -28.67 -6.52 33.16
C LEU A 151 -29.20 -7.70 33.99
N ASN A 152 -30.09 -7.44 34.95
CA ASN A 152 -30.64 -8.46 35.86
C ASN A 152 -31.87 -9.19 35.32
N GLN A 153 -32.69 -8.54 34.48
CA GLN A 153 -34.00 -9.04 34.05
C GLN A 153 -34.11 -9.30 32.54
N GLY A 154 -33.11 -8.88 31.75
CA GLY A 154 -33.19 -8.88 30.30
C GLY A 154 -34.19 -7.85 29.76
N MET A 155 -34.48 -7.95 28.46
CA MET A 155 -35.46 -7.08 27.79
C MET A 155 -36.70 -7.87 27.36
N ASN A 156 -37.89 -7.28 27.57
CA ASN A 156 -39.16 -7.90 27.20
C ASN A 156 -39.43 -7.75 25.69
N GLY A 157 -38.84 -8.59 24.83
CA GLY A 157 -39.11 -8.56 23.40
C GLY A 157 -38.34 -9.58 22.56
N HIS A 158 -38.75 -9.73 21.30
CA HIS A 158 -38.17 -10.69 20.34
C HIS A 158 -36.91 -10.16 19.60
N MET A 159 -36.36 -9.02 20.03
CA MET A 159 -35.23 -8.38 19.34
C MET A 159 -33.92 -9.16 19.57
N SER A 160 -33.26 -9.53 18.47
CA SER A 160 -32.04 -10.38 18.41
C SER A 160 -30.77 -9.80 19.03
N HIS A 161 -30.87 -8.62 19.64
CA HIS A 161 -29.80 -7.84 20.28
C HIS A 161 -29.91 -7.84 21.81
N SER A 162 -30.97 -8.44 22.38
CA SER A 162 -31.31 -8.41 23.81
C SER A 162 -30.44 -9.32 24.71
N ASN A 163 -29.13 -9.37 24.46
CA ASN A 163 -28.18 -10.26 25.15
C ASN A 163 -27.27 -9.47 26.07
N PHE A 164 -27.31 -9.78 27.37
CA PHE A 164 -26.63 -8.99 28.41
C PHE A 164 -25.65 -9.83 29.24
N GLN A 165 -24.84 -9.15 30.05
CA GLN A 165 -23.83 -9.72 30.94
C GLN A 165 -24.24 -9.38 32.38
N SER A 166 -24.92 -10.28 33.09
CA SER A 166 -25.52 -9.99 34.41
C SER A 166 -24.49 -9.68 35.50
N ASP A 167 -23.30 -10.26 35.38
CA ASP A 167 -22.12 -10.15 36.25
C ASP A 167 -21.18 -8.97 35.85
N LEU A 168 -21.61 -8.10 34.93
CA LEU A 168 -20.76 -7.03 34.35
C LEU A 168 -20.05 -6.14 35.39
N PHE A 169 -20.69 -5.92 36.54
CA PHE A 169 -20.24 -5.00 37.57
C PHE A 169 -19.92 -5.69 38.91
N ASP A 170 -19.71 -7.00 38.91
CA ASP A 170 -19.41 -7.75 40.14
C ASP A 170 -18.18 -7.20 40.87
N GLY A 171 -18.38 -6.75 42.11
CA GLY A 171 -17.35 -6.12 42.95
C GLY A 171 -17.11 -4.62 42.70
N LEU A 172 -17.80 -3.98 41.75
CA LEU A 172 -17.64 -2.57 41.40
C LEU A 172 -18.73 -1.67 42.03
N ARG A 173 -18.47 -0.36 42.10
CA ARG A 173 -19.42 0.65 42.59
C ARG A 173 -20.08 1.38 41.41
N VAL A 174 -21.38 1.14 41.21
CA VAL A 174 -22.17 1.70 40.12
C VAL A 174 -23.29 2.60 40.66
N GLU A 175 -23.49 3.76 40.04
CA GLU A 175 -24.63 4.65 40.26
C GLU A 175 -25.51 4.72 39.00
N GLU A 176 -26.83 4.64 39.12
CA GLU A 176 -27.73 5.01 38.02
C GLU A 176 -27.94 6.53 38.00
N ILE A 177 -27.67 7.17 36.86
CA ILE A 177 -28.06 8.55 36.59
C ILE A 177 -29.59 8.56 36.42
N THR A 178 -30.29 9.28 37.29
CA THR A 178 -31.75 9.36 37.30
C THR A 178 -32.28 9.91 35.99
N GLY A 179 -33.34 9.32 35.44
CA GLY A 179 -33.96 9.72 34.18
C GLY A 179 -34.97 10.87 34.32
N PRO A 180 -35.38 11.47 33.20
CA PRO A 180 -36.31 12.60 33.20
C PRO A 180 -37.78 12.14 33.34
N GLY A 181 -38.32 12.12 34.56
CA GLY A 181 -39.76 11.98 34.76
C GLY A 181 -40.27 11.90 36.20
N GLU A 182 -39.78 10.93 36.99
CA GLU A 182 -40.56 10.46 38.15
C GLU A 182 -40.16 11.05 39.52
N HIS A 183 -38.89 11.46 39.71
CA HIS A 183 -38.41 12.01 41.00
C HIS A 183 -37.59 13.32 40.91
N GLY A 184 -37.15 13.73 39.71
CA GLY A 184 -36.22 14.87 39.54
C GLY A 184 -36.77 16.25 39.95
N ASP A 185 -38.10 16.43 39.96
CA ASP A 185 -38.73 17.69 40.40
C ASP A 185 -39.20 17.70 41.86
N ALA A 186 -39.07 16.58 42.58
CA ALA A 186 -39.38 16.51 43.99
C ALA A 186 -38.44 17.41 44.82
N ALA A 187 -38.98 18.03 45.88
CA ALA A 187 -38.22 18.91 46.75
C ALA A 187 -37.23 18.13 47.63
N GLY A 188 -36.00 17.93 47.12
CA GLY A 188 -34.92 17.26 47.85
C GLY A 188 -33.65 17.02 47.03
N PHE A 189 -33.76 16.84 45.71
CA PHE A 189 -32.59 16.68 44.83
C PHE A 189 -31.97 18.04 44.46
N THR A 190 -30.63 18.09 44.49
CA THR A 190 -29.84 19.30 44.18
C THR A 190 -29.71 19.57 42.68
N LYS A 191 -29.62 18.51 41.87
CA LYS A 191 -29.52 18.59 40.40
C LYS A 191 -30.84 18.21 39.73
N ARG A 192 -31.15 18.85 38.59
CA ARG A 192 -32.36 18.59 37.79
C ARG A 192 -32.08 18.57 36.30
N TRP A 193 -32.87 17.78 35.56
CA TRP A 193 -32.93 17.82 34.11
C TRP A 193 -33.46 19.18 33.61
N LYS A 194 -32.86 19.69 32.55
CA LYS A 194 -33.19 20.95 31.87
C LYS A 194 -33.53 20.63 30.40
N ASN A 195 -34.48 21.34 29.81
CA ASN A 195 -34.85 21.17 28.40
C ASN A 195 -34.10 22.20 27.52
N LEU A 196 -33.07 21.72 26.81
CA LEU A 196 -32.34 22.45 25.78
C LEU A 196 -33.07 22.28 24.43
N LYS A 197 -34.25 22.91 24.34
CA LYS A 197 -35.06 23.04 23.10
C LYS A 197 -35.29 21.72 22.33
N GLY A 198 -35.68 20.68 23.06
CA GLY A 198 -35.93 19.33 22.55
C GLY A 198 -35.06 18.30 23.26
N LEU A 199 -33.78 18.62 23.49
CA LEU A 199 -32.85 17.74 24.19
C LEU A 199 -32.98 17.90 25.72
N ARG A 200 -33.02 16.79 26.44
CA ARG A 200 -33.05 16.75 27.91
C ARG A 200 -31.59 16.63 28.40
N ILE A 201 -31.12 17.58 29.22
CA ILE A 201 -29.73 17.62 29.75
C ILE A 201 -29.67 17.72 31.27
N LEU A 202 -28.71 17.04 31.91
CA LEU A 202 -28.46 17.04 33.36
C LEU A 202 -26.98 17.35 33.61
N ASP A 203 -26.68 18.30 34.50
CA ASP A 203 -25.29 18.65 34.83
C ASP A 203 -24.64 17.52 35.64
N ILE A 204 -23.50 17.00 35.17
CA ILE A 204 -22.73 15.94 35.84
C ILE A 204 -21.28 16.36 36.14
N GLY A 205 -20.99 17.67 36.07
CA GLY A 205 -19.78 18.24 36.63
C GLY A 205 -19.79 18.14 38.16
N GLU A 206 -18.62 18.02 38.78
CA GLU A 206 -18.49 17.99 40.25
C GLU A 206 -18.59 19.39 40.87
N SER A 207 -18.44 20.42 40.03
CA SER A 207 -18.49 21.86 40.30
C SER A 207 -19.87 22.50 40.08
N ASP A 208 -20.83 21.79 39.47
CA ASP A 208 -22.09 22.36 38.91
C ASP A 208 -21.85 23.61 38.02
N ASP A 209 -20.70 23.66 37.36
CA ASP A 209 -20.23 24.82 36.60
C ASP A 209 -20.87 24.97 35.21
N GLY A 210 -21.81 24.10 34.83
CA GLY A 210 -22.53 24.17 33.57
C GLY A 210 -21.72 23.77 32.34
N SER A 211 -20.67 22.94 32.47
CA SER A 211 -19.72 22.64 31.37
C SER A 211 -19.61 21.16 30.99
N LEU A 212 -20.29 20.26 31.71
CA LEU A 212 -20.43 18.84 31.35
C LEU A 212 -21.82 18.33 31.72
N PHE A 213 -22.53 17.80 30.74
CA PHE A 213 -23.89 17.28 30.90
C PHE A 213 -24.00 15.84 30.43
N ALA A 214 -24.78 15.03 31.16
CA ALA A 214 -25.46 13.90 30.55
C ALA A 214 -26.59 14.42 29.67
N VAL A 215 -26.73 13.85 28.48
CA VAL A 215 -27.86 14.08 27.57
C VAL A 215 -28.69 12.81 27.55
N ASP A 216 -29.97 12.92 27.83
CA ASP A 216 -30.92 11.81 27.66
C ASP A 216 -31.19 11.64 26.16
N LEU A 217 -30.82 10.48 25.64
CA LEU A 217 -30.90 10.13 24.22
C LEU A 217 -31.61 8.77 24.08
N PRO A 218 -32.90 8.72 23.73
CA PRO A 218 -33.64 7.46 23.63
C PRO A 218 -33.17 6.60 22.45
N GLY A 219 -32.18 5.74 22.72
CA GLY A 219 -31.55 4.81 21.79
C GLY A 219 -32.27 3.46 21.63
N HIS A 220 -31.48 2.38 21.55
CA HIS A 220 -31.99 1.01 21.39
C HIS A 220 -32.18 0.23 22.72
N LEU A 221 -31.71 0.75 23.85
CA LEU A 221 -31.88 0.18 25.20
C LEU A 221 -32.43 1.21 26.21
N PRO A 222 -33.11 0.76 27.29
CA PRO A 222 -33.34 1.59 28.48
C PRO A 222 -32.01 2.07 29.09
N GLY A 223 -32.00 3.32 29.57
CA GLY A 223 -30.81 3.92 30.19
C GLY A 223 -29.75 4.42 29.21
N HIS A 224 -30.09 4.60 27.92
CA HIS A 224 -29.19 5.19 26.93
C HIS A 224 -28.96 6.70 27.17
N LEU A 225 -27.69 7.11 27.11
CA LEU A 225 -27.21 8.45 27.39
C LEU A 225 -26.17 8.88 26.34
N GLY A 226 -26.18 10.17 26.03
CA GLY A 226 -25.04 10.90 25.47
C GLY A 226 -24.34 11.76 26.51
N LEU A 227 -23.25 12.40 26.10
CA LEU A 227 -22.59 13.48 26.85
C LEU A 227 -22.51 14.75 26.02
N LEU A 228 -22.57 15.90 26.67
CA LEU A 228 -22.28 17.22 26.10
C LEU A 228 -21.22 17.91 26.98
N ALA A 229 -20.00 18.04 26.45
CA ALA A 229 -18.84 18.58 27.15
C ALA A 229 -18.35 19.88 26.48
N ARG A 230 -17.99 20.88 27.26
CA ARG A 230 -17.36 22.11 26.77
C ARG A 230 -15.85 21.90 26.63
N VAL A 231 -15.31 22.14 25.43
CA VAL A 231 -13.90 21.88 25.07
C VAL A 231 -13.10 23.14 24.74
N GLY A 232 -13.71 24.32 24.87
CA GLY A 232 -13.06 25.61 24.66
C GLY A 232 -14.05 26.78 24.75
N PRO A 233 -13.57 28.04 24.65
CA PRO A 233 -14.41 29.20 24.38
C PRO A 233 -15.30 28.96 23.17
N GLN A 234 -16.62 29.07 23.34
CA GLN A 234 -17.62 28.78 22.30
C GLN A 234 -17.46 27.41 21.62
N SER A 235 -16.83 26.43 22.29
CA SER A 235 -16.46 25.15 21.66
C SER A 235 -16.94 23.99 22.52
N TRP A 236 -17.75 23.10 21.92
CA TRP A 236 -18.42 21.99 22.60
C TRP A 236 -18.31 20.71 21.78
N VAL A 237 -18.36 19.56 22.45
CA VAL A 237 -18.41 18.22 21.85
C VAL A 237 -19.61 17.48 22.41
N MET A 238 -20.43 16.91 21.52
CA MET A 238 -21.56 16.05 21.88
C MET A 238 -21.26 14.61 21.46
N LEU A 239 -21.20 13.70 22.44
CA LEU A 239 -21.00 12.26 22.23
C LEU A 239 -22.37 11.58 22.31
N ILE A 240 -22.83 11.02 21.19
CA ILE A 240 -24.24 10.56 21.05
C ILE A 240 -24.43 9.04 21.07
N GLY A 241 -23.36 8.25 20.88
CA GLY A 241 -23.42 6.80 20.79
C GLY A 241 -24.48 6.29 19.82
N ASP A 242 -25.07 5.14 20.14
CA ASP A 242 -26.13 4.46 19.37
C ASP A 242 -27.49 5.19 19.32
N ALA A 243 -27.55 6.48 19.70
CA ALA A 243 -28.63 7.35 19.27
C ALA A 243 -28.61 7.52 17.73
N CYS A 244 -27.43 7.50 17.10
CA CYS A 244 -27.26 7.65 15.66
C CYS A 244 -26.20 6.70 15.08
N HIS A 245 -26.66 5.63 14.41
CA HIS A 245 -25.79 4.59 13.83
C HIS A 245 -25.24 4.93 12.42
N ASP A 246 -25.73 5.98 11.77
CA ASP A 246 -25.26 6.45 10.45
C ASP A 246 -25.47 7.98 10.35
N ALA A 247 -24.40 8.72 10.05
CA ALA A 247 -24.43 10.18 10.01
C ALA A 247 -25.47 10.78 9.02
N ARG A 248 -25.90 10.01 8.02
CA ARG A 248 -26.95 10.42 7.05
C ARG A 248 -28.34 10.52 7.67
N LEU A 249 -28.55 9.92 8.84
CA LEU A 249 -29.77 10.11 9.65
C LEU A 249 -29.84 11.51 10.27
N LEU A 250 -28.68 12.12 10.60
CA LEU A 250 -28.63 13.48 11.15
C LEU A 250 -28.78 14.56 10.07
N THR A 251 -28.42 14.28 8.82
CA THR A 251 -28.59 15.22 7.70
C THR A 251 -29.93 15.05 6.96
N GLY A 252 -30.73 14.05 7.33
CA GLY A 252 -31.95 13.68 6.59
C GLY A 252 -31.69 13.07 5.20
N GLU A 253 -30.44 12.78 4.84
CA GLU A 253 -30.09 12.05 3.60
C GLU A 253 -30.62 10.60 3.61
N MET A 254 -30.84 10.03 4.81
CA MET A 254 -31.40 8.68 5.03
C MET A 254 -32.43 8.70 6.16
N GLN A 255 -33.29 7.67 6.21
CA GLN A 255 -34.28 7.47 7.27
C GLN A 255 -33.97 6.22 8.09
N ILE A 256 -34.43 6.16 9.35
CA ILE A 256 -34.26 5.01 10.24
C ILE A 256 -34.95 3.78 9.61
N ALA A 257 -34.21 2.67 9.50
CA ALA A 257 -34.72 1.42 8.94
C ALA A 257 -35.92 0.87 9.72
N GLU A 258 -36.83 0.22 8.99
CA GLU A 258 -37.81 -0.72 9.52
C GLU A 258 -37.72 -2.01 8.70
N TRP A 259 -37.94 -3.15 9.37
CA TRP A 259 -37.97 -4.47 8.74
C TRP A 259 -39.07 -5.32 9.40
N GLU A 260 -39.51 -6.39 8.74
CA GLU A 260 -40.38 -7.39 9.37
C GLU A 260 -39.53 -8.54 9.94
N ASP A 261 -39.92 -9.06 11.11
CA ASP A 261 -39.35 -10.31 11.64
C ASP A 261 -40.01 -11.56 11.01
N GLY A 262 -39.53 -12.74 11.39
CA GLY A 262 -40.07 -14.02 10.90
C GLY A 262 -41.51 -14.34 11.32
N GLU A 263 -42.15 -13.47 12.11
CA GLU A 263 -43.56 -13.56 12.50
C GLU A 263 -44.41 -12.42 11.86
N GLY A 264 -43.82 -11.62 10.96
CA GLY A 264 -44.50 -10.51 10.27
C GLY A 264 -44.68 -9.25 11.12
N ARG A 265 -43.88 -9.08 12.18
CA ARG A 265 -43.95 -7.89 13.05
C ARG A 265 -42.95 -6.83 12.58
N ALA A 266 -43.44 -5.60 12.38
CA ALA A 266 -42.58 -4.45 12.12
C ALA A 266 -41.61 -4.20 13.29
N CYS A 267 -40.33 -4.09 12.96
CA CYS A 267 -39.19 -3.94 13.87
C CYS A 267 -38.36 -2.72 13.47
N CYS A 268 -37.74 -2.09 14.46
CA CYS A 268 -36.84 -0.94 14.37
C CYS A 268 -35.68 -1.20 15.33
N ILE A 269 -34.50 -0.61 15.10
CA ILE A 269 -33.38 -0.73 16.04
C ILE A 269 -33.64 0.08 17.31
N HIS A 270 -34.08 1.33 17.19
CA HIS A 270 -34.51 2.16 18.34
C HIS A 270 -35.83 1.66 18.93
N MET A 271 -35.92 1.62 20.27
CA MET A 271 -37.14 1.19 20.98
C MET A 271 -38.38 2.02 20.62
N ASN A 272 -38.18 3.30 20.32
CA ASN A 272 -39.22 4.24 19.96
C ASN A 272 -38.75 5.05 18.74
N LYS A 273 -38.98 4.53 17.52
CA LYS A 273 -38.57 5.17 16.26
C LYS A 273 -38.95 6.65 16.19
N ARG A 274 -40.13 7.02 16.73
CA ARG A 274 -40.60 8.41 16.74
C ARG A 274 -39.75 9.29 17.65
N GLU A 275 -39.58 8.91 18.91
CA GLU A 275 -38.81 9.70 19.88
C GLU A 275 -37.32 9.76 19.50
N ALA A 276 -36.77 8.71 18.89
CA ALA A 276 -35.45 8.74 18.25
C ALA A 276 -35.40 9.73 17.07
N THR A 277 -36.40 9.76 16.19
CA THR A 277 -36.49 10.73 15.08
C THR A 277 -36.60 12.16 15.60
N ASP A 278 -37.47 12.41 16.60
CA ASP A 278 -37.66 13.71 17.24
C ASP A 278 -36.36 14.19 17.95
N THR A 279 -35.58 13.25 18.50
CA THR A 279 -34.24 13.49 19.08
C THR A 279 -33.21 13.83 18.01
N LEU A 280 -33.12 13.05 16.91
CA LEU A 280 -32.19 13.32 15.80
C LEU A 280 -32.45 14.68 15.14
N ASN A 281 -33.73 15.04 14.94
CA ASN A 281 -34.14 16.36 14.48
C ASN A 281 -33.67 17.48 15.44
N SER A 282 -33.77 17.24 16.74
CA SER A 282 -33.27 18.17 17.77
C SER A 282 -31.74 18.30 17.74
N ILE A 283 -30.99 17.22 17.43
CA ILE A 283 -29.54 17.25 17.26
C ILE A 283 -29.14 17.99 15.96
N SER A 284 -29.85 17.80 14.84
CA SER A 284 -29.60 18.59 13.62
C SER A 284 -29.85 20.08 13.88
N THR A 285 -30.96 20.41 14.54
CA THR A 285 -31.32 21.78 14.92
C THR A 285 -30.26 22.40 15.85
N LEU A 286 -29.72 21.63 16.80
CA LEU A 286 -28.59 22.05 17.64
C LEU A 286 -27.34 22.32 16.81
N ARG A 287 -26.97 21.40 15.89
CA ARG A 287 -25.82 21.54 15.02
C ARG A 287 -25.92 22.78 14.13
N GLU A 288 -27.02 22.95 13.41
CA GLU A 288 -27.29 24.08 12.52
C GLU A 288 -27.30 25.41 13.30
N ALA A 289 -27.90 25.44 14.49
CA ALA A 289 -27.85 26.61 15.38
C ALA A 289 -26.42 26.88 15.91
N SER A 290 -25.60 25.85 16.08
CA SER A 290 -24.19 25.95 16.48
C SER A 290 -23.34 26.58 15.36
N GLU A 291 -23.54 26.13 14.11
CA GLU A 291 -22.92 26.66 12.90
C GLU A 291 -23.29 28.14 12.70
N GLN A 292 -24.54 28.54 12.98
CA GLN A 292 -24.99 29.94 12.95
C GLN A 292 -24.52 30.81 14.14
N SER A 293 -24.04 30.20 15.24
CA SER A 293 -23.75 30.91 16.50
C SER A 293 -22.26 31.07 16.81
N ASN A 294 -21.36 30.73 15.88
CA ASN A 294 -19.92 30.52 16.10
C ASN A 294 -19.61 29.46 17.18
N LEU A 295 -20.58 28.62 17.55
CA LEU A 295 -20.48 27.62 18.62
C LEU A 295 -20.10 26.25 18.03
N VAL A 296 -19.02 26.20 17.25
CA VAL A 296 -18.84 25.17 16.22
C VAL A 296 -18.30 23.84 16.76
N LEU A 297 -19.06 22.77 16.54
CA LEU A 297 -18.60 21.37 16.54
C LEU A 297 -17.66 21.13 15.35
N GLN A 298 -16.43 21.64 15.41
CA GLN A 298 -15.48 21.63 14.29
C GLN A 298 -15.04 20.20 13.90
N PRO A 299 -15.14 19.81 12.61
CA PRO A 299 -14.26 18.80 12.03
C PRO A 299 -12.80 19.28 12.10
N LEU A 300 -11.83 18.36 12.08
CA LEU A 300 -10.41 18.72 12.05
C LEU A 300 -10.10 19.68 10.89
N SER A 301 -9.43 20.78 11.22
CA SER A 301 -9.03 21.82 10.28
C SER A 301 -7.64 21.54 9.72
N LEU A 302 -7.50 21.69 8.40
CA LEU A 302 -6.32 21.28 7.65
C LEU A 302 -5.55 22.49 7.12
N GLY A 303 -4.25 22.33 6.96
CA GLY A 303 -3.32 23.32 6.43
C GLY A 303 -2.52 22.75 5.27
N PHE A 304 -2.34 23.49 4.19
CA PHE A 304 -1.48 23.07 3.07
C PHE A 304 -0.60 24.22 2.59
N ILE A 305 0.73 24.02 2.65
CA ILE A 305 1.73 25.05 2.35
C ILE A 305 2.64 24.57 1.21
N GLY A 306 2.68 25.34 0.13
CA GLY A 306 3.35 24.96 -1.12
C GLY A 306 2.36 24.33 -2.11
N LEU A 307 1.92 25.12 -3.09
CA LEU A 307 0.96 24.76 -4.14
C LEU A 307 1.64 24.72 -5.53
N GLY A 308 2.89 24.27 -5.57
CA GLY A 308 3.60 23.97 -6.81
C GLY A 308 3.08 22.70 -7.52
N ALA A 309 3.77 22.27 -8.58
CA ALA A 309 3.35 21.17 -9.47
C ALA A 309 3.08 19.79 -8.81
N MET A 310 3.51 19.58 -7.56
CA MET A 310 3.10 18.43 -6.73
C MET A 310 2.06 18.84 -5.68
N GLY A 311 2.27 19.98 -5.01
CA GLY A 311 1.46 20.44 -3.89
C GLY A 311 0.03 20.81 -4.25
N LEU A 312 -0.19 21.48 -5.39
CA LEU A 312 -1.54 21.81 -5.87
C LEU A 312 -2.42 20.55 -6.08
N PRO A 313 -2.04 19.56 -6.92
CA PRO A 313 -2.87 18.36 -7.10
C PRO A 313 -2.97 17.49 -5.83
N MET A 314 -1.98 17.53 -4.92
CA MET A 314 -2.10 16.91 -3.59
C MET A 314 -3.16 17.63 -2.73
N ALA A 315 -3.14 18.96 -2.69
CA ALA A 315 -4.11 19.77 -1.95
C ALA A 315 -5.53 19.63 -2.51
N SER A 316 -5.72 19.68 -3.84
CA SER A 316 -7.02 19.42 -4.48
C SER A 316 -7.56 18.02 -4.16
N ASN A 317 -6.69 16.99 -4.16
CA ASN A 317 -7.10 15.63 -3.78
C ASN A 317 -7.44 15.49 -2.29
N LEU A 318 -6.72 16.20 -1.41
CA LEU A 318 -7.03 16.24 0.03
C LEU A 318 -8.39 16.89 0.26
N VAL A 319 -8.61 18.11 -0.24
CA VAL A 319 -9.85 18.86 -0.05
C VAL A 319 -11.06 18.14 -0.65
N ALA A 320 -10.91 17.47 -1.79
CA ALA A 320 -12.00 16.74 -2.44
C ALA A 320 -12.44 15.45 -1.72
N LYS A 321 -11.71 14.98 -0.70
CA LYS A 321 -11.93 13.67 -0.04
C LYS A 321 -12.08 13.73 1.48
N VAL A 322 -11.77 14.86 2.11
CA VAL A 322 -12.03 15.09 3.54
C VAL A 322 -13.54 15.29 3.78
N ALA A 323 -13.95 15.25 5.05
CA ALA A 323 -15.36 15.39 5.41
C ALA A 323 -15.94 16.74 4.92
N LYS A 324 -17.17 16.72 4.41
CA LYS A 324 -17.90 17.94 4.03
C LYS A 324 -17.95 18.89 5.24
N GLY A 325 -17.53 20.14 5.05
CA GLY A 325 -17.44 21.15 6.11
C GLY A 325 -16.07 21.27 6.80
N SER A 326 -15.11 20.38 6.54
CA SER A 326 -13.72 20.56 7.00
C SER A 326 -13.13 21.87 6.44
N GLN A 327 -12.63 22.73 7.33
CA GLN A 327 -11.97 23.98 6.94
C GLN A 327 -10.52 23.70 6.52
N THR A 328 -10.11 24.24 5.35
CA THR A 328 -8.74 24.10 4.84
C THR A 328 -8.09 25.47 4.66
N TYR A 329 -6.92 25.65 5.24
CA TYR A 329 -6.12 26.87 5.20
C TYR A 329 -4.91 26.67 4.28
N VAL A 330 -4.72 27.54 3.29
CA VAL A 330 -3.69 27.32 2.26
C VAL A 330 -2.74 28.50 2.12
N TYR A 331 -1.47 28.22 1.83
CA TYR A 331 -0.48 29.24 1.52
C TYR A 331 0.49 28.80 0.42
N ASP A 332 0.75 29.71 -0.52
CA ASP A 332 1.91 29.67 -1.40
C ASP A 332 2.41 31.11 -1.63
N ILE A 333 3.64 31.27 -2.10
CA ILE A 333 4.17 32.57 -2.55
C ILE A 333 3.49 33.04 -3.87
N SER A 334 2.86 32.12 -4.59
CA SER A 334 2.04 32.34 -5.77
C SER A 334 0.57 32.56 -5.40
N GLU A 335 0.14 33.84 -5.40
CA GLU A 335 -1.28 34.20 -5.26
C GLU A 335 -2.15 33.51 -6.33
N THR A 336 -1.62 33.31 -7.54
CA THR A 336 -2.28 32.59 -8.63
C THR A 336 -2.58 31.13 -8.26
N SER A 337 -1.63 30.44 -7.63
CA SER A 337 -1.79 29.02 -7.24
C SER A 337 -2.73 28.85 -6.04
N MET A 338 -2.75 29.81 -5.11
CA MET A 338 -3.77 29.87 -4.06
C MET A 338 -5.16 30.12 -4.65
N LYS A 339 -5.29 31.09 -5.58
CA LYS A 339 -6.56 31.40 -6.23
C LYS A 339 -7.09 30.21 -7.05
N GLU A 340 -6.22 29.53 -7.79
CA GLU A 340 -6.60 28.35 -8.58
C GLU A 340 -7.21 27.25 -7.71
N LEU A 341 -6.60 26.94 -6.55
CA LEU A 341 -7.14 25.96 -5.61
C LEU A 341 -8.48 26.38 -5.01
N VAL A 342 -8.64 27.67 -4.65
CA VAL A 342 -9.89 28.22 -4.13
C VAL A 342 -10.99 28.21 -5.20
N ASP A 343 -10.70 28.57 -6.45
CA ASP A 343 -11.65 28.55 -7.56
C ASP A 343 -12.11 27.12 -7.93
N GLN A 344 -11.29 26.10 -7.70
CA GLN A 344 -11.61 24.69 -7.98
C GLN A 344 -12.64 24.09 -7.01
N ALA A 345 -12.72 24.59 -5.77
CA ALA A 345 -13.46 23.97 -4.68
C ALA A 345 -14.88 24.53 -4.51
N LYS A 346 -15.87 23.90 -5.15
CA LYS A 346 -17.28 24.34 -5.10
C LYS A 346 -17.95 24.14 -3.73
N ASP A 347 -17.66 23.04 -3.07
CA ASP A 347 -18.42 22.55 -1.91
C ASP A 347 -17.58 22.47 -0.61
N ALA A 348 -16.36 23.03 -0.62
CA ALA A 348 -15.41 22.92 0.50
C ALA A 348 -14.84 24.30 0.92
N VAL A 349 -14.62 24.47 2.23
CA VAL A 349 -14.25 25.76 2.81
C VAL A 349 -12.73 25.95 2.76
N ILE A 350 -12.22 26.48 1.65
CA ILE A 350 -10.80 26.86 1.50
C ILE A 350 -10.60 28.34 1.84
N THR A 351 -9.62 28.64 2.69
CA THR A 351 -9.18 30.01 3.01
C THR A 351 -7.69 30.20 2.66
N GLY A 352 -7.42 31.08 1.69
CA GLY A 352 -6.06 31.56 1.43
C GLY A 352 -5.55 32.42 2.59
N CYS A 353 -4.37 32.08 3.10
CA CYS A 353 -3.68 32.79 4.17
C CYS A 353 -2.54 33.66 3.61
N LYS A 354 -1.95 34.53 4.45
CA LYS A 354 -0.88 35.48 4.06
C LYS A 354 0.52 35.00 4.41
N SER A 355 0.64 33.96 5.23
CA SER A 355 1.91 33.38 5.68
C SER A 355 1.75 31.92 6.13
N PRO A 356 2.85 31.15 6.21
CA PRO A 356 2.86 29.83 6.86
C PRO A 356 2.33 29.84 8.30
N ARG A 357 2.66 30.89 9.06
CA ARG A 357 2.16 31.13 10.42
C ARG A 357 0.65 31.25 10.52
N GLU A 358 0.04 31.99 9.59
CA GLU A 358 -1.43 32.16 9.60
C GLU A 358 -2.16 30.84 9.29
N VAL A 359 -1.51 29.90 8.58
CA VAL A 359 -2.00 28.52 8.43
C VAL A 359 -1.86 27.75 9.75
N SER A 360 -0.71 27.77 10.41
CA SER A 360 -0.44 26.97 11.63
C SER A 360 -1.10 27.50 12.92
N GLN A 361 -1.52 28.76 12.93
CA GLN A 361 -2.40 29.31 13.98
C GLN A 361 -3.86 28.85 13.84
N LYS A 362 -4.30 28.40 12.65
CA LYS A 362 -5.70 28.06 12.37
C LYS A 362 -5.94 26.57 12.17
N ALA A 363 -5.04 25.87 11.49
CA ALA A 363 -5.13 24.45 11.20
C ALA A 363 -4.62 23.57 12.35
N ASP A 364 -5.29 22.43 12.57
CA ASP A 364 -4.88 21.39 13.51
C ASP A 364 -3.78 20.50 12.92
N ILE A 365 -3.78 20.33 11.60
CA ILE A 365 -2.86 19.45 10.85
C ILE A 365 -2.33 20.21 9.64
N VAL A 366 -1.01 20.28 9.44
CA VAL A 366 -0.40 21.04 8.33
C VAL A 366 0.53 20.18 7.50
N PHE A 367 0.32 20.21 6.18
CA PHE A 367 1.19 19.62 5.17
C PHE A 367 2.10 20.69 4.56
N THR A 368 3.38 20.38 4.34
CA THR A 368 4.30 21.18 3.51
C THR A 368 4.79 20.41 2.29
N MET A 369 4.82 21.06 1.12
CA MET A 369 5.30 20.45 -0.14
C MET A 369 6.19 21.42 -0.91
N LEU A 370 7.47 21.49 -0.53
CA LEU A 370 8.39 22.56 -0.90
C LEU A 370 9.61 22.05 -1.72
N PRO A 371 10.31 22.93 -2.47
CA PRO A 371 11.32 22.49 -3.44
C PRO A 371 12.63 21.97 -2.82
N GLU A 372 13.11 22.60 -1.75
CA GLU A 372 14.46 22.39 -1.18
C GLU A 372 14.50 22.71 0.34
N GLY A 373 15.54 22.26 1.04
CA GLY A 373 15.69 22.44 2.49
C GLY A 373 15.80 23.89 2.95
N SER A 374 16.31 24.79 2.10
CA SER A 374 16.26 26.25 2.31
C SER A 374 14.82 26.75 2.50
N HIS A 375 13.90 26.34 1.63
CA HIS A 375 12.49 26.72 1.66
C HIS A 375 11.77 26.12 2.87
N VAL A 376 12.05 24.85 3.20
CA VAL A 376 11.51 24.21 4.43
C VAL A 376 12.02 24.93 5.68
N ARG A 377 13.31 25.28 5.74
CA ARG A 377 13.88 26.05 6.86
C ARG A 377 13.18 27.39 7.03
N THR A 378 12.92 28.16 5.96
CA THR A 378 12.16 29.42 6.06
C THR A 378 10.73 29.16 6.51
N VAL A 379 10.00 28.25 5.84
CA VAL A 379 8.58 27.99 6.14
C VAL A 379 8.35 27.51 7.57
N TYR A 380 9.27 26.75 8.16
CA TYR A 380 9.16 26.34 9.57
C TYR A 380 9.76 27.36 10.56
N LEU A 381 10.99 27.85 10.32
CA LEU A 381 11.82 28.49 11.35
C LEU A 381 11.94 30.02 11.22
N ASP A 382 11.29 30.66 10.23
CA ASP A 382 11.32 32.11 10.11
C ASP A 382 10.60 32.79 11.30
N PRO A 383 11.24 33.75 12.00
CA PRO A 383 10.72 34.28 13.27
C PRO A 383 9.47 35.14 13.12
N ASP A 384 9.19 35.69 11.94
CA ASP A 384 8.06 36.59 11.69
C ASP A 384 6.91 35.89 10.94
N THR A 385 7.23 34.96 10.04
CA THR A 385 6.28 34.34 9.09
C THR A 385 6.19 32.82 9.17
N GLY A 386 7.15 32.15 9.82
CA GLY A 386 7.26 30.69 9.86
C GLY A 386 6.23 30.03 10.78
N ILE A 387 5.97 28.74 10.50
CA ILE A 387 5.02 27.85 11.22
C ILE A 387 5.27 27.84 12.72
N LEU A 388 6.54 27.81 13.15
CA LEU A 388 6.95 27.78 14.56
C LEU A 388 7.00 29.19 15.17
N GLY A 389 5.91 29.94 14.99
CA GLY A 389 5.67 31.19 15.70
C GLY A 389 5.37 30.97 17.19
N PRO A 390 5.20 32.06 17.96
CA PRO A 390 4.93 31.97 19.40
C PRO A 390 3.59 31.29 19.75
N GLU A 391 2.68 31.19 18.78
CA GLU A 391 1.39 30.52 18.88
C GLU A 391 1.31 29.43 17.79
N LEU A 392 1.31 28.16 18.21
CA LEU A 392 1.15 27.01 17.32
C LEU A 392 -0.08 26.21 17.77
N LYS A 393 -1.14 26.21 16.94
CA LYS A 393 -2.34 25.38 17.16
C LYS A 393 -2.13 23.96 16.66
N SER A 394 -1.35 23.79 15.59
CA SER A 394 -1.20 22.52 14.89
C SER A 394 -0.56 21.44 15.75
N ARG A 395 -1.27 20.33 15.93
CA ARG A 395 -0.82 19.14 16.66
C ARG A 395 -0.07 18.13 15.79
N LEU A 396 -0.21 18.22 14.46
CA LEU A 396 0.43 17.32 13.50
C LEU A 396 1.00 18.10 12.31
N LEU A 397 2.29 17.95 12.05
CA LEU A 397 3.04 18.64 11.01
C LEU A 397 3.72 17.61 10.09
N ILE A 398 3.40 17.61 8.79
CA ILE A 398 3.84 16.58 7.84
C ILE A 398 4.58 17.22 6.67
N ASP A 399 5.89 16.95 6.56
CA ASP A 399 6.72 17.48 5.47
C ASP A 399 6.86 16.48 4.31
N CYS A 400 6.09 16.70 3.25
CA CYS A 400 6.12 15.90 2.02
C CYS A 400 7.28 16.29 1.08
N SER A 401 8.06 17.32 1.42
CA SER A 401 9.19 17.82 0.64
C SER A 401 10.31 16.77 0.50
N THR A 402 11.19 16.93 -0.50
CA THR A 402 12.41 16.11 -0.62
C THR A 402 13.63 16.98 -0.43
N ILE A 403 14.20 16.87 0.77
CA ILE A 403 15.23 17.77 1.31
C ILE A 403 16.40 16.95 1.90
N ASP A 404 17.39 17.63 2.48
CA ASP A 404 18.41 16.98 3.28
C ASP A 404 17.87 16.56 4.66
N THR A 405 18.42 15.48 5.21
CA THR A 405 18.01 14.94 6.52
C THR A 405 18.35 15.86 7.69
N GLU A 406 19.34 16.76 7.56
CA GLU A 406 19.77 17.69 8.62
C GLU A 406 18.75 18.82 8.82
N THR A 407 18.21 19.41 7.74
CA THR A 407 17.11 20.38 7.80
C THR A 407 15.86 19.75 8.45
N SER A 408 15.48 18.55 8.03
CA SER A 408 14.34 17.82 8.61
C SER A 408 14.55 17.53 10.11
N GLN A 409 15.76 17.08 10.48
CA GLN A 409 16.14 16.87 11.87
C GLN A 409 16.13 18.17 12.67
N LEU A 410 16.62 19.29 12.13
CA LEU A 410 16.59 20.58 12.82
C LEU A 410 15.14 21.01 13.12
N VAL A 411 14.25 20.92 12.13
CA VAL A 411 12.82 21.22 12.30
C VAL A 411 12.21 20.30 13.36
N SER A 412 12.43 18.98 13.28
CA SER A 412 11.96 17.99 14.27
C SER A 412 12.46 18.28 15.70
N HIS A 413 13.74 18.62 15.88
CA HIS A 413 14.30 18.98 17.20
C HIS A 413 13.77 20.31 17.72
N THR A 414 13.53 21.29 16.84
CA THR A 414 12.94 22.59 17.22
C THR A 414 11.51 22.41 17.69
N ILE A 415 10.69 21.67 16.94
CA ILE A 415 9.32 21.31 17.33
C ILE A 415 9.32 20.57 18.67
N LYS A 416 10.13 19.51 18.81
CA LYS A 416 10.18 18.71 20.04
C LYS A 416 10.65 19.48 21.28
N SER A 417 11.40 20.57 21.12
CA SER A 417 11.91 21.39 22.23
C SER A 417 11.01 22.57 22.60
N GLN A 418 10.21 23.09 21.67
CA GLN A 418 9.34 24.26 21.89
C GLN A 418 7.85 23.88 22.02
N PHE A 419 7.42 22.84 21.30
CA PHE A 419 6.03 22.40 21.16
C PHE A 419 5.93 20.87 21.36
N PRO A 420 6.18 20.35 22.58
CA PRO A 420 6.26 18.90 22.84
C PRO A 420 4.95 18.13 22.62
N SER A 421 3.81 18.84 22.50
CA SER A 421 2.50 18.31 22.12
C SER A 421 2.29 18.18 20.61
N THR A 422 3.16 18.76 19.78
CA THR A 422 3.06 18.71 18.32
C THR A 422 3.94 17.60 17.75
N PHE A 423 3.34 16.68 17.01
CA PHE A 423 4.08 15.64 16.28
C PHE A 423 4.56 16.15 14.91
N PHE A 424 5.76 15.71 14.51
CA PHE A 424 6.34 16.00 13.20
C PHE A 424 6.91 14.73 12.55
N CYS A 425 6.61 14.54 11.26
CA CYS A 425 7.30 13.56 10.43
C CYS A 425 7.59 14.07 9.01
N ASP A 426 8.72 13.65 8.46
CA ASP A 426 8.95 13.65 7.02
C ASP A 426 8.10 12.58 6.33
N ALA A 427 7.48 12.92 5.20
CA ALA A 427 6.62 12.05 4.39
C ALA A 427 6.88 12.18 2.87
N PRO A 428 8.15 12.21 2.40
CA PRO A 428 8.49 12.45 1.00
C PRO A 428 7.79 11.52 0.01
N VAL A 429 7.31 12.13 -1.07
CA VAL A 429 6.47 11.47 -2.08
C VAL A 429 7.26 10.93 -3.28
N SER A 430 6.72 9.90 -3.93
CA SER A 430 7.21 9.32 -5.19
C SER A 430 6.03 8.99 -6.12
N GLY A 431 6.17 9.29 -7.41
CA GLY A 431 5.13 9.08 -8.44
C GLY A 431 5.09 10.15 -9.55
N GLY A 432 5.53 11.38 -9.25
CA GLY A 432 5.46 12.52 -10.17
C GLY A 432 4.06 13.15 -10.23
N THR A 433 3.87 14.16 -11.10
CA THR A 433 2.63 14.96 -11.12
C THR A 433 1.40 14.12 -11.44
N LEU A 434 1.46 13.26 -12.46
CA LEU A 434 0.40 12.29 -12.80
C LEU A 434 0.01 11.39 -11.61
N GLY A 435 0.99 11.05 -10.76
CA GLY A 435 0.75 10.28 -9.53
C GLY A 435 0.07 11.11 -8.45
N ALA A 436 0.35 12.40 -8.35
CA ALA A 436 -0.30 13.34 -7.44
C ALA A 436 -1.73 13.67 -7.89
N GLU A 437 -1.91 13.97 -9.17
CA GLU A 437 -3.21 14.22 -9.82
C GLU A 437 -4.17 13.04 -9.58
N ALA A 438 -3.70 11.81 -9.80
CA ALA A 438 -4.47 10.58 -9.58
C ALA A 438 -4.49 10.08 -8.12
N ALA A 439 -3.86 10.76 -7.16
CA ALA A 439 -3.64 10.30 -5.78
C ALA A 439 -3.11 8.85 -5.67
N THR A 440 -2.22 8.46 -6.57
CA THR A 440 -1.55 7.13 -6.59
C THR A 440 -0.10 7.18 -6.09
N LEU A 441 0.30 8.29 -5.45
CA LEU A 441 1.63 8.47 -4.87
C LEU A 441 2.02 7.33 -3.90
N THR A 442 3.32 7.10 -3.82
CA THR A 442 3.94 6.33 -2.74
C THR A 442 4.59 7.32 -1.78
N LEU A 443 4.26 7.22 -0.49
CA LEU A 443 4.75 8.12 0.56
C LEU A 443 5.59 7.33 1.56
N MET A 444 6.78 7.86 1.87
CA MET A 444 7.80 7.21 2.69
C MET A 444 7.92 7.99 4.00
N ILE A 445 7.44 7.44 5.10
CA ILE A 445 7.16 8.21 6.32
C ILE A 445 8.26 7.99 7.36
N GLY A 446 8.89 9.05 7.88
CA GLY A 446 9.77 9.01 9.06
C GLY A 446 9.03 8.78 10.39
N CYS A 447 8.05 7.89 10.35
CA CYS A 447 7.22 7.45 11.46
C CYS A 447 7.12 5.92 11.45
N SER A 448 6.89 5.33 12.62
CA SER A 448 6.74 3.88 12.81
C SER A 448 5.27 3.54 12.98
N GLU A 449 4.87 2.35 12.55
CA GLU A 449 3.49 1.86 12.71
C GLU A 449 3.04 1.77 14.19
N LYS A 450 3.99 1.79 15.12
CA LYS A 450 3.78 1.80 16.58
C LYS A 450 3.64 3.20 17.19
N ASN A 451 3.64 4.27 16.38
CA ASN A 451 3.43 5.62 16.86
C ASN A 451 1.93 5.87 17.09
N PRO A 452 1.50 6.49 18.20
CA PRO A 452 0.07 6.79 18.44
C PRO A 452 -0.62 7.59 17.32
N ASN A 453 0.13 8.43 16.59
CA ASN A 453 -0.39 9.22 15.47
C ASN A 453 -0.45 8.43 14.15
N TRP A 454 0.07 7.19 14.09
CA TRP A 454 0.17 6.43 12.84
C TRP A 454 -1.16 6.16 12.13
N PRO A 455 -2.26 5.79 12.81
CA PRO A 455 -3.54 5.55 12.13
C PRO A 455 -4.03 6.79 11.38
N GLU A 456 -3.97 7.97 12.02
CA GLU A 456 -4.36 9.23 11.40
C GLU A 456 -3.41 9.66 10.27
N ILE A 457 -2.08 9.53 10.47
CA ILE A 457 -1.09 9.81 9.41
C ILE A 457 -1.34 8.90 8.20
N ARG A 458 -1.59 7.61 8.42
CA ARG A 458 -1.93 6.64 7.37
C ARG A 458 -3.19 7.06 6.62
N ASP A 459 -4.25 7.38 7.35
CA ASP A 459 -5.57 7.62 6.78
C ASP A 459 -5.61 8.94 6.00
N LEU A 460 -5.03 10.01 6.53
CA LEU A 460 -4.89 11.30 5.84
C LEU A 460 -4.02 11.19 4.58
N LEU A 461 -2.88 10.48 4.66
CA LEU A 461 -2.01 10.33 3.50
C LEU A 461 -2.58 9.38 2.44
N SER A 462 -3.49 8.47 2.81
CA SER A 462 -4.25 7.65 1.86
C SER A 462 -5.16 8.47 0.93
N LEU A 463 -5.53 9.70 1.32
CA LEU A 463 -6.32 10.60 0.48
C LEU A 463 -5.50 11.15 -0.72
N ILE A 464 -4.17 11.18 -0.61
CA ILE A 464 -3.25 11.72 -1.63
C ILE A 464 -2.29 10.68 -2.23
N GLY A 465 -2.32 9.43 -1.74
CA GLY A 465 -1.46 8.35 -2.24
C GLY A 465 -1.98 6.94 -1.96
N LYS A 466 -1.48 5.99 -2.74
CA LYS A 466 -1.91 4.58 -2.69
C LYS A 466 -1.04 3.71 -1.77
N ASN A 467 0.25 4.01 -1.65
CA ASN A 467 1.19 3.20 -0.88
C ASN A 467 1.77 4.06 0.26
N ILE A 468 1.34 3.84 1.50
CA ILE A 468 1.86 4.56 2.67
C ILE A 468 2.84 3.62 3.40
N ILE A 469 4.11 3.99 3.46
CA ILE A 469 5.19 3.11 3.93
C ILE A 469 5.82 3.72 5.18
N ALA A 470 5.64 3.06 6.34
CA ALA A 470 6.35 3.43 7.56
C ALA A 470 7.85 3.09 7.42
N CYS A 471 8.71 4.11 7.46
CA CYS A 471 10.17 3.96 7.38
C CYS A 471 10.86 4.02 8.75
N GLY A 472 10.15 4.35 9.85
CA GLY A 472 10.65 4.21 11.22
C GLY A 472 10.80 5.51 11.99
N GLY A 473 12.04 5.95 12.25
CA GLY A 473 12.32 7.19 12.98
C GLY A 473 12.34 8.45 12.10
N PRO A 474 12.41 9.65 12.70
CA PRO A 474 12.52 10.92 11.97
C PRO A 474 13.71 10.93 11.00
N GLY A 475 13.47 11.41 9.78
CA GLY A 475 14.43 11.44 8.67
C GLY A 475 14.58 10.12 7.92
N LEU A 476 13.96 9.02 8.34
CA LEU A 476 14.04 7.74 7.62
C LEU A 476 13.14 7.69 6.37
N GLY A 477 12.10 8.52 6.29
CA GLY A 477 11.33 8.71 5.06
C GLY A 477 12.19 9.35 3.96
N LEU A 478 12.88 10.43 4.31
CA LEU A 478 13.89 11.09 3.46
C LEU A 478 15.03 10.13 3.11
N THR A 479 15.54 9.35 4.07
CA THR A 479 16.58 8.35 3.81
C THR A 479 16.11 7.32 2.77
N ALA A 480 14.90 6.78 2.91
CA ALA A 480 14.32 5.86 1.93
C ALA A 480 14.14 6.50 0.55
N LYS A 481 13.61 7.73 0.50
CA LYS A 481 13.41 8.50 -0.75
C LYS A 481 14.73 8.77 -1.48
N LEU A 482 15.76 9.20 -0.77
CA LEU A 482 17.07 9.52 -1.35
C LEU A 482 17.78 8.26 -1.85
N CYS A 483 17.74 7.15 -1.10
CA CYS A 483 18.23 5.86 -1.56
C CYS A 483 17.49 5.35 -2.81
N ASN A 484 16.15 5.47 -2.85
CA ASN A 484 15.34 5.13 -4.02
C ASN A 484 15.75 5.96 -5.26
N ASN A 485 15.86 7.28 -5.12
CA ASN A 485 16.17 8.16 -6.26
C ASN A 485 17.61 7.99 -6.74
N TYR A 486 18.58 7.80 -5.84
CA TYR A 486 19.97 7.43 -6.20
C TYR A 486 20.04 6.13 -7.02
N CYS A 487 19.35 5.08 -6.57
CA CYS A 487 19.30 3.79 -7.27
C CYS A 487 18.61 3.92 -8.65
N SER A 488 17.44 4.55 -8.69
CA SER A 488 16.66 4.82 -9.91
C SER A 488 17.47 5.59 -10.97
N ALA A 489 18.25 6.57 -10.54
CA ALA A 489 19.12 7.37 -11.39
C ALA A 489 20.29 6.57 -11.98
N LEU A 490 20.96 5.73 -11.18
CA LEU A 490 22.02 4.85 -11.66
C LEU A 490 21.49 3.80 -12.65
N ILE A 491 20.31 3.25 -12.38
CA ILE A 491 19.62 2.34 -13.31
C ILE A 491 19.26 3.06 -14.61
N SER A 492 18.84 4.33 -14.55
CA SER A 492 18.50 5.15 -15.73
C SER A 492 19.71 5.44 -16.62
N LEU A 493 20.86 5.78 -16.01
CA LEU A 493 22.14 5.90 -16.70
C LEU A 493 22.54 4.58 -17.36
N ALA A 494 22.61 3.49 -16.60
CA ALA A 494 23.02 2.18 -17.11
C ALA A 494 22.09 1.65 -18.22
N THR A 495 20.78 1.86 -18.10
CA THR A 495 19.80 1.50 -19.15
C THR A 495 20.03 2.33 -20.42
N SER A 496 20.23 3.65 -20.28
CA SER A 496 20.49 4.53 -21.43
C SER A 496 21.79 4.15 -22.15
N GLU A 497 22.86 3.86 -21.40
CA GLU A 497 24.15 3.41 -21.95
C GLU A 497 24.04 2.04 -22.63
N ALA A 498 23.39 1.06 -22.00
CA ALA A 498 23.26 -0.28 -22.55
C ALA A 498 22.36 -0.33 -23.81
N MET A 499 21.26 0.44 -23.83
CA MET A 499 20.43 0.59 -25.03
C MET A 499 21.22 1.26 -26.17
N ASN A 500 21.96 2.33 -25.88
CA ASN A 500 22.84 3.02 -26.84
C ASN A 500 23.94 2.09 -27.41
N ILE A 501 24.57 1.26 -26.57
CA ILE A 501 25.55 0.25 -27.01
C ILE A 501 24.91 -0.76 -27.97
N GLY A 502 23.77 -1.34 -27.60
CA GLY A 502 23.10 -2.35 -28.41
C GLY A 502 22.60 -1.79 -29.75
N MET A 503 21.97 -0.62 -29.74
CA MET A 503 21.51 0.06 -30.97
C MET A 503 22.68 0.34 -31.93
N ARG A 504 23.83 0.77 -31.42
CA ARG A 504 25.06 0.96 -32.21
C ARG A 504 25.68 -0.34 -32.71
N ALA A 505 25.46 -1.45 -32.00
CA ALA A 505 25.82 -2.80 -32.46
C ALA A 505 24.80 -3.40 -33.45
N GLY A 506 23.70 -2.68 -33.76
CA GLY A 506 22.72 -3.07 -34.77
C GLY A 506 21.56 -3.95 -34.27
N ILE A 507 21.34 -4.06 -32.95
CA ILE A 507 20.15 -4.75 -32.44
C ILE A 507 18.92 -3.83 -32.46
N ASP A 508 17.73 -4.39 -32.71
CA ASP A 508 16.46 -3.69 -32.50
C ASP A 508 16.30 -3.35 -31.01
N PRO A 509 16.08 -2.08 -30.62
CA PRO A 509 15.85 -1.71 -29.23
C PRO A 509 14.61 -2.40 -28.62
N ARG A 510 13.60 -2.80 -29.40
CA ARG A 510 12.46 -3.61 -28.89
C ARG A 510 12.91 -5.01 -28.48
N LEU A 511 13.80 -5.63 -29.28
CA LEU A 511 14.39 -6.92 -28.95
C LEU A 511 15.29 -6.81 -27.70
N LEU A 512 16.10 -5.75 -27.59
CA LEU A 512 16.98 -5.53 -26.44
C LEU A 512 16.21 -5.23 -25.16
N ALA A 513 15.19 -4.37 -25.21
CA ALA A 513 14.31 -4.13 -24.08
C ALA A 513 13.65 -5.44 -23.61
N ARG A 514 13.14 -6.27 -24.55
CA ARG A 514 12.60 -7.59 -24.23
C ARG A 514 13.65 -8.53 -23.62
N VAL A 515 14.92 -8.47 -24.04
CA VAL A 515 16.01 -9.22 -23.39
C VAL A 515 16.20 -8.74 -21.95
N PHE A 516 16.26 -7.42 -21.69
CA PHE A 516 16.40 -6.88 -20.34
C PHE A 516 15.22 -7.28 -19.43
N SER A 517 13.97 -7.07 -19.87
CA SER A 517 12.77 -7.42 -19.10
C SER A 517 12.63 -8.92 -18.77
N ASN A 518 13.37 -9.80 -19.45
CA ASN A 518 13.37 -11.26 -19.23
C ASN A 518 14.74 -11.78 -18.72
N SER A 519 15.63 -10.90 -18.26
CA SER A 519 16.99 -11.23 -17.78
C SER A 519 17.31 -10.50 -16.47
N THR A 520 18.51 -10.72 -15.92
CA THR A 520 19.03 -10.04 -14.72
C THR A 520 19.26 -8.53 -14.86
N ALA A 521 18.90 -7.94 -16.01
CA ALA A 521 18.91 -6.49 -16.26
C ALA A 521 17.50 -5.85 -16.16
N GLN A 522 16.48 -6.63 -15.79
CA GLN A 522 15.11 -6.17 -15.61
C GLN A 522 15.06 -5.01 -14.61
N SER A 523 14.26 -3.98 -14.94
CA SER A 523 14.05 -2.84 -14.04
C SER A 523 12.81 -2.05 -14.42
N THR A 524 12.22 -1.36 -13.45
CA THR A 524 11.10 -0.43 -13.68
C THR A 524 11.43 0.67 -14.70
N ILE A 525 12.71 1.03 -14.87
CA ILE A 525 13.13 1.97 -15.92
C ILE A 525 13.00 1.32 -17.29
N CYS A 526 13.62 0.16 -17.52
CA CYS A 526 13.53 -0.53 -18.81
C CYS A 526 12.08 -0.89 -19.20
N ASP A 527 11.26 -1.29 -18.23
CA ASP A 527 9.91 -1.85 -18.48
C ASP A 527 8.80 -0.79 -18.59
N LYS A 528 8.98 0.39 -17.97
CA LYS A 528 7.92 1.43 -17.89
C LYS A 528 8.37 2.84 -18.28
N TRP A 529 9.67 3.13 -18.22
CA TRP A 529 10.27 4.45 -18.50
C TRP A 529 11.46 4.30 -19.45
N ASN A 530 11.33 3.44 -20.48
CA ASN A 530 12.45 3.11 -21.35
C ASN A 530 12.98 4.38 -22.05
N PRO A 531 14.31 4.61 -22.06
CA PRO A 531 14.87 5.82 -22.65
C PRO A 531 14.75 5.88 -24.17
N VAL A 532 14.48 4.76 -24.86
CA VAL A 532 14.30 4.76 -26.33
C VAL A 532 12.84 5.09 -26.69
N PRO A 533 12.59 6.10 -27.55
CA PRO A 533 11.25 6.44 -28.02
C PRO A 533 10.50 5.26 -28.64
N GLY A 534 9.20 5.13 -28.34
CA GLY A 534 8.34 4.10 -28.92
C GLY A 534 8.50 2.69 -28.34
N ILE A 535 9.35 2.48 -27.32
CA ILE A 535 9.42 1.21 -26.58
C ILE A 535 8.34 1.14 -25.50
N CYS A 536 8.21 2.20 -24.69
CA CYS A 536 7.13 2.39 -23.73
C CYS A 536 6.23 3.51 -24.26
N PRO A 537 5.03 3.23 -24.81
CA PRO A 537 4.18 4.26 -25.43
C PRO A 537 3.88 5.42 -24.49
N ASN A 538 3.58 5.14 -23.23
CA ASN A 538 3.20 6.16 -22.23
C ASN A 538 4.40 6.84 -21.54
N ALA A 539 5.64 6.52 -21.92
CA ALA A 539 6.83 7.13 -21.33
C ALA A 539 7.16 8.49 -21.98
N PRO A 540 7.86 9.41 -21.28
CA PRO A 540 8.32 10.68 -21.84
C PRO A 540 9.15 10.53 -23.11
N ALA A 541 9.97 9.47 -23.24
CA ALA A 541 10.75 9.21 -24.45
C ALA A 541 9.90 9.17 -25.74
N SER A 542 8.69 8.63 -25.66
CA SER A 542 7.73 8.57 -26.78
C SER A 542 7.04 9.92 -27.08
N HIS A 543 7.28 10.93 -26.22
CA HIS A 543 6.65 12.25 -26.24
C HIS A 543 7.70 13.39 -26.23
N GLY A 544 8.88 13.17 -26.85
CA GLY A 544 9.95 14.17 -26.91
C GLY A 544 10.60 14.48 -25.56
N TYR A 545 10.61 13.51 -24.65
CA TYR A 545 11.13 13.56 -23.27
C TYR A 545 10.45 14.60 -22.36
N GLN A 546 9.30 15.16 -22.77
CA GLN A 546 8.58 16.19 -22.04
C GLN A 546 7.86 15.64 -20.80
N GLY A 547 7.70 16.50 -19.78
CA GLY A 547 7.01 16.16 -18.52
C GLY A 547 7.84 15.23 -17.62
N GLY A 548 7.16 14.33 -16.92
CA GLY A 548 7.81 13.35 -16.03
C GLY A 548 8.50 13.99 -14.81
N PHE A 549 9.73 13.58 -14.52
CA PHE A 549 10.51 14.06 -13.39
C PHE A 549 11.78 14.78 -13.90
N LYS A 550 11.78 16.11 -13.86
CA LYS A 550 12.80 16.97 -14.48
C LYS A 550 14.24 16.63 -14.08
N ILE A 551 15.16 16.69 -15.04
CA ILE A 551 16.57 16.37 -14.83
C ILE A 551 17.27 17.22 -13.76
N GLN A 552 16.87 18.48 -13.58
CA GLN A 552 17.37 19.34 -12.51
C GLN A 552 16.96 18.83 -11.11
N LEU A 553 15.74 18.31 -10.96
CA LEU A 553 15.25 17.75 -9.70
C LEU A 553 15.97 16.44 -9.35
N MET A 554 16.24 15.59 -10.36
CA MET A 554 17.07 14.39 -10.14
C MET A 554 18.52 14.76 -9.80
N ALA A 555 19.10 15.77 -10.43
CA ALA A 555 20.45 16.25 -10.08
C ALA A 555 20.54 16.78 -8.64
N LYS A 556 19.46 17.42 -8.13
CA LYS A 556 19.32 17.80 -6.71
C LYS A 556 19.21 16.56 -5.81
N ASP A 557 18.22 15.68 -6.05
CA ASP A 557 17.97 14.49 -5.22
C ASP A 557 19.19 13.55 -5.17
N PHE A 558 19.91 13.38 -6.28
CA PHE A 558 21.16 12.61 -6.33
C PHE A 558 22.26 13.29 -5.50
N GLY A 559 22.36 14.62 -5.55
CA GLY A 559 23.28 15.39 -4.71
C GLY A 559 23.00 15.23 -3.22
N LEU A 560 21.72 15.31 -2.83
CA LEU A 560 21.26 15.06 -1.46
C LEU A 560 21.62 13.63 -1.01
N ALA A 561 21.42 12.62 -1.86
CA ALA A 561 21.78 11.24 -1.56
C ALA A 561 23.30 11.02 -1.40
N VAL A 562 24.13 11.70 -2.20
CA VAL A 562 25.60 11.65 -2.06
C VAL A 562 26.05 12.29 -0.75
N SER A 563 25.57 13.49 -0.41
CA SER A 563 25.91 14.15 0.86
C SER A 563 25.31 13.44 2.08
N MET A 564 24.19 12.73 1.95
CA MET A 564 23.67 11.84 2.99
C MET A 564 24.61 10.64 3.20
N ALA A 565 25.11 10.03 2.13
CA ALA A 565 26.03 8.90 2.21
C ALA A 565 27.36 9.28 2.88
N GLU A 566 27.90 10.46 2.58
CA GLU A 566 29.08 11.03 3.25
C GLU A 566 28.86 11.19 4.77
N LYS A 567 27.66 11.64 5.19
CA LYS A 567 27.30 11.80 6.62
C LYS A 567 27.16 10.49 7.40
N VAL A 568 26.99 9.35 6.73
CA VAL A 568 26.82 8.02 7.37
C VAL A 568 27.96 7.03 7.03
N ASP A 569 29.08 7.53 6.52
CA ASP A 569 30.25 6.75 6.07
C ASP A 569 29.91 5.65 5.01
N ALA A 570 28.87 5.87 4.21
CA ALA A 570 28.45 4.95 3.17
C ALA A 570 29.26 5.18 1.88
N LYS A 571 30.27 4.34 1.64
CA LYS A 571 31.17 4.42 0.48
C LYS A 571 30.47 4.20 -0.87
N LEU A 572 30.14 5.28 -1.57
CA LEU A 572 29.55 5.24 -2.91
C LEU A 572 30.59 5.03 -4.03
N ILE A 573 30.57 3.86 -4.69
CA ILE A 573 31.45 3.56 -5.83
C ILE A 573 31.07 4.38 -7.07
N LEU A 574 29.77 4.48 -7.38
CA LEU A 574 29.27 5.14 -8.60
C LEU A 574 28.82 6.60 -8.38
N GLY A 575 28.68 7.04 -7.12
CA GLY A 575 28.03 8.31 -6.77
C GLY A 575 28.70 9.55 -7.39
N ALA A 576 30.03 9.65 -7.31
CA ALA A 576 30.76 10.80 -7.87
C ALA A 576 30.65 10.92 -9.41
N VAL A 577 30.45 9.80 -10.11
CA VAL A 577 30.29 9.76 -11.58
C VAL A 577 28.83 10.04 -11.96
N GLY A 578 27.87 9.38 -11.31
CA GLY A 578 26.44 9.60 -11.54
C GLY A 578 26.02 11.05 -11.25
N LEU A 579 26.48 11.63 -10.14
CA LEU A 579 26.22 13.03 -9.79
C LEU A 579 26.79 14.00 -10.84
N ARG A 580 27.98 13.69 -11.40
CA ARG A 580 28.56 14.50 -12.49
C ARG A 580 27.71 14.41 -13.75
N ALA A 581 27.34 13.21 -14.18
CA ALA A 581 26.53 13.00 -15.37
C ALA A 581 25.20 13.77 -15.31
N TYR A 582 24.50 13.69 -14.15
CA TYR A 582 23.27 14.43 -13.91
C TYR A 582 23.46 15.95 -13.79
N LYS A 583 24.52 16.43 -13.13
CA LYS A 583 24.81 17.88 -13.06
C LYS A 583 25.09 18.48 -14.43
N GLU A 584 25.94 17.83 -15.24
CA GLU A 584 26.18 18.25 -16.63
C GLU A 584 24.89 18.25 -17.46
N ALA A 585 24.10 17.18 -17.39
CA ALA A 585 22.86 17.06 -18.16
C ALA A 585 21.76 18.05 -17.69
N SER A 586 21.79 18.50 -16.43
CA SER A 586 20.91 19.58 -15.94
C SER A 586 21.29 20.99 -16.40
N GLN A 587 22.50 21.14 -16.95
CA GLN A 587 23.05 22.39 -17.50
C GLN A 587 23.02 22.42 -19.04
N ASP A 588 23.03 21.25 -19.71
CA ASP A 588 22.85 21.13 -21.15
C ASP A 588 21.45 21.61 -21.58
N SER A 589 21.39 22.58 -22.50
CA SER A 589 20.15 23.17 -22.99
C SER A 589 19.26 22.19 -23.76
N LYS A 590 19.77 21.03 -24.18
CA LYS A 590 18.98 19.96 -24.79
C LYS A 590 18.23 19.12 -23.76
N CYS A 591 18.86 18.79 -22.65
CA CYS A 591 18.26 17.91 -21.63
C CYS A 591 17.53 18.69 -20.53
N ARG A 592 17.77 20.00 -20.39
CA ARG A 592 17.15 20.86 -19.39
C ARG A 592 15.62 20.81 -19.47
N ASP A 593 14.97 20.73 -18.31
CA ASP A 593 13.51 20.67 -18.14
C ASP A 593 12.82 19.41 -18.71
N LEU A 594 13.58 18.47 -19.33
CA LEU A 594 13.12 17.16 -19.76
C LEU A 594 13.25 16.08 -18.66
N ASP A 595 12.64 14.91 -18.89
CA ASP A 595 12.60 13.81 -17.93
C ASP A 595 13.97 13.14 -17.68
N SER A 596 14.35 13.11 -16.41
CA SER A 596 15.61 12.60 -15.84
C SER A 596 15.93 11.12 -16.09
N ARG A 597 14.93 10.30 -16.44
CA ARG A 597 15.08 8.86 -16.63
C ARG A 597 15.30 8.50 -18.10
N THR A 598 14.92 9.38 -19.01
CA THR A 598 14.83 9.11 -20.43
C THR A 598 15.70 10.04 -21.29
N ALA A 599 15.76 11.35 -20.98
CA ALA A 599 16.50 12.34 -21.78
C ALA A 599 18.03 12.13 -21.81
N LEU A 600 18.59 11.31 -20.91
CA LEU A 600 20.02 10.96 -20.88
C LEU A 600 20.49 10.26 -22.16
N LEU A 601 19.62 9.52 -22.85
CA LEU A 601 19.95 8.91 -24.14
C LEU A 601 20.20 9.98 -25.22
N GLU A 602 19.51 11.12 -25.18
CA GLU A 602 19.74 12.21 -26.14
C GLU A 602 21.15 12.82 -25.99
N LYS A 603 21.66 12.93 -24.76
CA LYS A 603 23.06 13.30 -24.50
C LYS A 603 24.03 12.26 -25.08
N ALA A 604 23.78 10.97 -24.82
CA ALA A 604 24.61 9.86 -25.30
C ALA A 604 24.60 9.66 -26.83
N LEU A 605 23.52 10.09 -27.51
CA LEU A 605 23.41 10.12 -28.96
C LEU A 605 24.06 11.37 -29.57
N SER A 606 23.80 12.56 -29.00
CA SER A 606 24.19 13.84 -29.61
C SER A 606 25.70 14.11 -29.61
N SER A 607 26.50 13.39 -28.80
CA SER A 607 27.97 13.39 -28.91
C SER A 607 28.50 12.90 -30.28
N LEU A 608 27.67 12.26 -31.12
CA LEU A 608 28.06 11.85 -32.49
C LEU A 608 28.35 13.03 -33.42
N ILE A 609 27.68 14.17 -33.26
CA ILE A 609 27.68 15.24 -34.28
C ILE A 609 29.02 15.98 -34.35
N GLN A 610 29.85 15.93 -33.30
CA GLN A 610 31.22 16.46 -33.35
C GLN A 610 32.25 15.43 -33.86
N LEU A 611 32.02 14.13 -33.69
CA LEU A 611 32.95 13.10 -34.15
C LEU A 611 32.96 12.92 -35.68
N SER A 612 31.89 13.30 -36.38
CA SER A 612 31.86 13.32 -37.85
C SER A 612 32.73 14.43 -38.48
N GLN A 613 33.24 15.39 -37.69
CA GLN A 613 34.15 16.44 -38.17
C GLN A 613 35.64 16.09 -37.98
N CYS A 614 35.97 14.94 -37.38
CA CYS A 614 37.34 14.52 -37.16
C CYS A 614 37.78 13.35 -38.06
N SER A 615 38.63 13.66 -39.04
CA SER A 615 39.59 12.76 -39.69
C SER A 615 39.08 11.65 -40.64
N ASN A 616 38.99 12.01 -41.92
CA ASN A 616 39.63 11.29 -43.04
C ASN A 616 39.55 9.75 -43.06
N PHE A 617 38.40 9.17 -43.41
CA PHE A 617 38.37 7.92 -44.18
C PHE A 617 37.24 7.95 -45.22
N THR A 618 37.60 8.02 -46.50
CA THR A 618 36.65 8.14 -47.62
C THR A 618 36.33 6.77 -48.23
N SER A 619 35.17 6.21 -47.89
CA SER A 619 34.58 5.09 -48.66
C SER A 619 33.05 5.12 -48.65
N SER A 620 32.49 5.80 -49.66
CA SER A 620 31.23 5.51 -50.37
C SER A 620 30.00 4.94 -49.63
N THR A 621 28.86 5.58 -49.91
CA THR A 621 27.49 4.98 -49.93
C THR A 621 26.90 4.44 -48.63
N ALA A 622 26.48 5.36 -47.76
CA ALA A 622 25.22 5.27 -47.01
C ALA A 622 24.60 6.69 -46.94
N PRO A 623 23.27 6.86 -47.04
CA PRO A 623 22.65 8.18 -46.96
C PRO A 623 22.56 8.69 -45.51
N ASN A 624 22.77 9.99 -45.32
CA ASN A 624 22.43 10.66 -44.07
C ASN A 624 20.90 10.74 -43.94
N VAL A 625 20.34 10.05 -42.94
CA VAL A 625 18.93 10.14 -42.52
C VAL A 625 18.91 10.44 -41.03
N SER A 626 18.04 11.34 -40.56
CA SER A 626 17.95 11.59 -39.12
C SER A 626 17.21 10.44 -38.42
N LEU A 627 17.63 10.09 -37.20
CA LEU A 627 16.98 9.04 -36.42
C LEU A 627 15.53 9.38 -36.02
N ILE A 628 15.11 10.64 -36.16
CA ILE A 628 13.74 11.11 -35.94
C ILE A 628 12.83 10.66 -37.10
N GLU A 629 13.30 10.77 -38.35
CA GLU A 629 12.52 10.39 -39.53
C GLU A 629 12.34 8.86 -39.63
N TYR A 630 13.38 8.09 -39.29
CA TYR A 630 13.32 6.62 -39.31
C TYR A 630 12.29 6.05 -38.30
N ALA A 631 12.02 6.77 -37.21
CA ALA A 631 11.02 6.37 -36.22
C ALA A 631 9.56 6.67 -36.64
N GLN A 632 9.35 7.47 -37.70
CA GLN A 632 8.03 7.98 -38.11
C GLN A 632 7.50 7.39 -39.44
N GLN A 633 8.29 6.56 -40.15
CA GLN A 633 7.94 6.08 -41.50
C GLN A 633 7.95 4.55 -41.67
N THR A 634 7.10 3.83 -40.93
CA THR A 634 6.61 2.50 -41.33
C THR A 634 5.16 2.28 -40.92
N PRO A 635 4.21 2.27 -41.87
CA PRO A 635 2.93 1.58 -41.73
C PRO A 635 3.14 0.04 -41.67
N SER A 636 2.03 -0.71 -41.62
CA SER A 636 2.00 -2.16 -41.52
C SER A 636 2.58 -2.91 -42.74
N ASP A 637 3.19 -4.06 -42.42
CA ASP A 637 3.43 -5.24 -43.28
C ASP A 637 4.49 -5.23 -44.39
N THR A 638 4.92 -6.46 -44.70
CA THR A 638 5.92 -6.90 -45.70
C THR A 638 7.37 -6.46 -45.51
N VAL A 639 8.23 -7.45 -45.23
CA VAL A 639 9.69 -7.36 -45.33
C VAL A 639 10.18 -8.34 -46.40
N ALA A 640 10.90 -7.85 -47.41
CA ALA A 640 11.57 -8.68 -48.41
C ALA A 640 13.00 -9.05 -47.95
N PRO A 641 13.51 -10.27 -48.22
CA PRO A 641 14.79 -10.72 -47.70
C PRO A 641 15.99 -10.18 -48.50
N PHE A 642 16.95 -9.58 -47.80
CA PHE A 642 18.29 -9.29 -48.34
C PHE A 642 19.32 -10.28 -47.76
N SER A 643 20.09 -10.94 -48.63
CA SER A 643 21.09 -11.92 -48.21
C SER A 643 22.46 -11.25 -48.01
N LEU A 644 23.13 -11.58 -46.90
CA LEU A 644 24.43 -10.99 -46.55
C LEU A 644 25.55 -12.03 -46.69
N ARG A 645 26.45 -11.79 -47.66
CA ARG A 645 27.52 -12.70 -48.06
C ARG A 645 28.75 -12.47 -47.17
N ALA A 646 29.10 -13.45 -46.34
CA ALA A 646 30.19 -13.30 -45.38
C ALA A 646 31.58 -13.26 -46.06
N THR A 647 32.31 -12.16 -45.88
CA THR A 647 33.71 -12.01 -46.31
C THR A 647 34.64 -12.16 -45.10
N LEU A 648 35.46 -13.21 -45.10
CA LEU A 648 36.45 -13.46 -44.06
C LEU A 648 37.64 -12.51 -44.17
N LEU A 649 37.90 -11.69 -43.15
CA LEU A 649 39.11 -10.88 -43.02
C LEU A 649 40.20 -11.64 -42.25
N GLN A 650 41.42 -11.63 -42.80
CA GLN A 650 42.60 -12.25 -42.19
C GLN A 650 43.36 -11.26 -41.28
N PRO A 651 44.03 -11.72 -40.21
CA PRO A 651 44.83 -10.86 -39.35
C PRO A 651 46.22 -10.54 -39.96
N GLY A 652 46.58 -9.25 -39.99
CA GLY A 652 47.92 -8.80 -40.38
C GLY A 652 49.01 -9.08 -39.32
N PRO A 653 50.31 -9.03 -39.71
CA PRO A 653 51.42 -9.42 -38.85
C PRO A 653 51.80 -8.36 -37.80
N LYS A 654 52.41 -8.81 -36.69
CA LYS A 654 53.04 -7.95 -35.69
C LYS A 654 54.37 -7.39 -36.18
N SER A 655 54.71 -6.19 -35.72
CA SER A 655 56.10 -5.78 -35.48
C SER A 655 56.33 -5.62 -33.96
N SER A 656 57.58 -5.73 -33.52
CA SER A 656 57.96 -5.65 -32.10
C SER A 656 59.43 -5.27 -31.94
N LYS A 657 59.68 -4.22 -31.14
CA LYS A 657 60.96 -3.76 -30.55
C LYS A 657 60.72 -2.34 -30.00
N ASP A 658 61.39 -1.86 -28.95
CA ASP A 658 61.97 -2.46 -27.75
C ASP A 658 62.35 -1.28 -26.83
N MET A 659 62.20 -1.43 -25.50
CA MET A 659 63.06 -0.88 -24.43
C MET A 659 62.38 -1.05 -23.05
N ALA A 660 63.13 -0.90 -21.96
CA ALA A 660 62.90 -1.66 -20.73
C ALA A 660 62.89 -0.85 -19.42
N SER A 661 62.49 -1.55 -18.36
CA SER A 661 62.85 -1.37 -16.95
C SER A 661 62.56 -0.03 -16.24
N SER A 662 61.56 -0.05 -15.36
CA SER A 662 61.85 -0.04 -13.90
C SER A 662 60.68 -0.61 -13.08
N ASP A 663 61.03 -1.54 -12.19
CA ASP A 663 60.19 -2.30 -11.24
C ASP A 663 59.12 -1.53 -10.45
N LEU A 664 57.99 -2.20 -10.18
CA LEU A 664 57.76 -2.77 -8.83
C LEU A 664 56.88 -4.03 -8.91
N ARG A 665 57.11 -5.02 -8.03
CA ARG A 665 56.33 -6.27 -7.98
C ARG A 665 55.60 -6.40 -6.65
N CYS A 666 54.29 -6.63 -6.69
CA CYS A 666 53.55 -7.24 -5.57
C CYS A 666 52.79 -8.47 -6.08
N ARG A 667 52.97 -9.60 -5.38
CA ARG A 667 52.10 -10.78 -5.51
C ARG A 667 51.07 -10.73 -4.39
N PHE A 668 49.83 -11.07 -4.67
CA PHE A 668 48.83 -11.35 -3.64
C PHE A 668 48.98 -12.79 -3.12
N PRO A 669 49.16 -12.99 -1.81
CA PRO A 669 48.74 -14.21 -1.13
C PRO A 669 47.29 -14.05 -0.61
N THR A 670 46.51 -15.12 -0.63
CA THR A 670 45.27 -15.22 0.14
C THR A 670 45.56 -15.61 1.59
N PRO A 671 44.91 -14.96 2.57
CA PRO A 671 44.68 -15.52 3.90
C PRO A 671 43.20 -15.92 4.07
N VAL A 672 42.98 -17.12 4.60
CA VAL A 672 41.72 -17.47 5.28
C VAL A 672 41.73 -16.78 6.66
N TYR A 673 40.57 -16.38 7.18
CA TYR A 673 40.42 -15.96 8.58
C TYR A 673 39.52 -16.93 9.33
N GLU A 674 40.09 -17.56 10.37
CA GLU A 674 39.35 -18.29 11.39
C GLU A 674 38.79 -17.32 12.44
N MET A 675 37.68 -17.70 13.08
CA MET A 675 37.18 -17.00 14.26
C MET A 675 37.84 -17.58 15.51
N THR A 676 38.59 -16.76 16.24
CA THR A 676 39.15 -17.13 17.56
C THR A 676 38.28 -16.56 18.68
N ALA A 677 37.88 -17.42 19.62
CA ALA A 677 37.10 -17.04 20.81
C ALA A 677 37.98 -16.40 21.90
N ARG A 678 37.34 -15.82 22.92
CA ARG A 678 37.94 -15.59 24.25
C ARG A 678 37.01 -16.06 25.37
N GLU A 679 37.56 -16.98 26.15
CA GLU A 679 37.17 -17.40 27.50
C GLU A 679 37.42 -16.26 28.54
N GLN A 680 37.05 -16.27 29.83
CA GLN A 680 36.52 -17.23 30.85
C GLN A 680 35.91 -16.35 32.00
N ASP A 681 35.12 -16.75 33.01
CA ASP A 681 34.53 -18.04 33.44
C ASP A 681 33.09 -17.82 34.06
N PRO A 682 32.60 -18.23 35.29
CA PRO A 682 31.19 -18.67 35.40
C PRO A 682 30.34 -18.16 36.62
N ALA A 683 29.10 -18.70 36.69
CA ALA A 683 28.32 -19.09 37.88
C ALA A 683 27.67 -18.05 38.85
N ALA A 684 26.32 -18.03 38.85
CA ALA A 684 25.50 -18.12 40.08
C ALA A 684 24.00 -18.44 39.81
N ILE A 685 23.48 -19.52 40.43
CA ILE A 685 22.12 -19.73 40.99
C ILE A 685 20.88 -19.49 40.07
N MET A 686 20.07 -20.46 39.61
CA MET A 686 19.24 -21.54 40.23
C MET A 686 17.86 -21.16 40.85
N ARG A 687 16.77 -21.61 40.18
CA ARG A 687 15.38 -21.89 40.69
C ARG A 687 14.54 -20.65 41.12
N GLY A 688 13.20 -20.64 41.05
CA GLY A 688 12.15 -21.57 40.57
C GLY A 688 10.84 -20.76 40.32
N ALA A 689 9.65 -21.31 40.03
CA ALA A 689 9.11 -22.64 40.30
C ALA A 689 7.77 -22.92 39.55
N PHE A 690 7.50 -24.20 39.23
CA PHE A 690 6.23 -24.91 38.91
C PHE A 690 5.03 -24.24 38.16
N GLY A 691 4.31 -24.95 37.27
CA GLY A 691 4.48 -26.35 36.86
C GLY A 691 3.47 -26.89 35.81
N SER A 692 3.81 -28.04 35.22
CA SER A 692 3.02 -28.88 34.28
C SER A 692 2.05 -29.83 35.03
N PRO A 693 1.14 -30.66 34.43
CA PRO A 693 1.31 -31.55 33.25
C PRO A 693 0.08 -31.52 32.28
N PHE A 694 -0.08 -32.29 31.18
CA PHE A 694 0.40 -33.61 30.68
C PHE A 694 0.76 -33.52 29.17
N ARG A 695 1.97 -33.96 28.75
CA ARG A 695 2.34 -35.27 28.14
C ARG A 695 1.98 -35.51 26.66
N GLY A 696 2.95 -36.05 25.92
CA GLY A 696 2.88 -36.45 24.51
C GLY A 696 4.25 -36.90 24.00
N ASP A 697 4.85 -37.91 24.66
CA ASP A 697 6.28 -38.23 24.53
C ASP A 697 6.66 -38.90 23.20
N VAL A 698 7.78 -38.48 22.59
CA VAL A 698 8.61 -39.34 21.72
C VAL A 698 10.09 -39.03 22.02
N GLY A 699 10.86 -40.04 22.43
CA GLY A 699 12.24 -39.84 22.88
C GLY A 699 13.19 -41.02 22.59
N LEU A 700 14.27 -40.68 21.86
CA LEU A 700 15.63 -41.24 21.92
C LEU A 700 15.90 -42.75 21.76
N CYS A 701 16.73 -43.03 20.74
CA CYS A 701 17.92 -43.92 20.73
C CYS A 701 17.84 -45.38 21.22
N GLY A 702 18.28 -46.29 20.35
CA GLY A 702 18.77 -47.63 20.72
C GLY A 702 19.52 -48.31 19.57
N GLU A 703 20.83 -48.50 19.71
CA GLU A 703 21.66 -49.25 18.74
C GLU A 703 21.41 -50.76 18.82
N ARG A 704 21.65 -51.51 17.72
CA ARG A 704 22.24 -52.86 17.79
C ARG A 704 22.69 -53.51 16.46
N VAL A 705 23.82 -54.23 16.56
CA VAL A 705 24.30 -55.41 15.77
C VAL A 705 24.77 -55.22 14.30
N HIS A 706 26.10 -55.22 14.16
CA HIS A 706 26.98 -55.96 13.23
C HIS A 706 26.50 -56.67 11.94
N SER A 707 27.42 -56.67 10.96
CA SER A 707 27.67 -57.63 9.84
C SER A 707 26.58 -57.74 8.75
N ASP A 708 26.92 -57.80 7.46
CA ASP A 708 28.00 -58.60 6.87
C ASP A 708 28.75 -57.96 5.67
N MET A 709 29.83 -58.58 5.16
CA MET A 709 30.66 -58.06 4.06
C MET A 709 30.19 -58.47 2.65
N GLY A 710 30.17 -57.51 1.71
CA GLY A 710 29.81 -57.72 0.29
C GLY A 710 30.74 -57.03 -0.73
N LYS A 711 32.01 -57.49 -0.79
CA LYS A 711 33.09 -57.18 -1.77
C LYS A 711 32.76 -56.21 -2.94
N LEU A 712 33.51 -55.11 -3.04
CA LEU A 712 33.68 -54.30 -4.26
C LEU A 712 35.17 -54.19 -4.67
N ASP A 713 35.41 -54.00 -5.97
CA ASP A 713 36.74 -54.05 -6.62
C ASP A 713 37.54 -52.74 -6.42
N PRO A 714 38.81 -52.80 -5.96
CA PRO A 714 39.65 -51.60 -5.77
C PRO A 714 40.18 -50.94 -7.07
N ASN A 715 40.01 -51.51 -8.27
CA ASN A 715 40.69 -51.05 -9.49
C ASN A 715 39.93 -50.01 -10.35
N LEU A 716 39.13 -49.11 -9.75
CA LEU A 716 38.27 -48.18 -10.51
C LEU A 716 38.45 -46.68 -10.23
N THR A 717 39.65 -46.24 -9.81
CA THR A 717 40.02 -44.82 -9.81
C THR A 717 40.31 -44.30 -11.23
N ARG A 718 39.27 -43.87 -11.97
CA ARG A 718 39.43 -43.06 -13.19
C ARG A 718 39.31 -41.57 -12.89
N THR A 719 40.46 -40.91 -12.75
CA THR A 719 40.56 -39.44 -12.72
C THR A 719 40.17 -38.83 -14.06
N PHE A 720 39.25 -37.86 -14.06
CA PHE A 720 39.00 -37.03 -15.24
C PHE A 720 40.20 -36.09 -15.50
N PRO A 721 40.77 -36.05 -16.72
CA PRO A 721 41.87 -35.15 -17.04
C PRO A 721 41.36 -33.71 -17.27
N GLY A 722 41.99 -32.74 -16.61
CA GLY A 722 41.74 -31.31 -16.87
C GLY A 722 42.18 -30.85 -18.27
N PRO A 723 41.70 -29.68 -18.73
CA PRO A 723 41.99 -29.18 -20.06
C PRO A 723 43.49 -28.86 -20.23
N ARG A 724 44.11 -29.40 -21.29
CA ARG A 724 45.51 -29.10 -21.63
C ARG A 724 45.60 -27.81 -22.45
N PRO A 725 46.64 -26.96 -22.25
CA PRO A 725 46.85 -25.79 -23.07
C PRO A 725 47.23 -26.17 -24.51
N LEU A 726 46.71 -25.42 -25.49
CA LEU A 726 47.00 -25.61 -26.92
C LEU A 726 48.46 -25.26 -27.23
N GLN A 727 49.25 -26.25 -27.66
CA GLN A 727 50.57 -26.02 -28.23
C GLN A 727 50.44 -25.49 -29.67
N ARG A 728 51.25 -24.48 -30.02
CA ARG A 728 51.41 -24.04 -31.41
C ARG A 728 52.16 -25.10 -32.20
N ILE A 729 51.53 -25.60 -33.27
CA ILE A 729 52.21 -26.40 -34.28
C ILE A 729 52.76 -25.46 -35.36
N ASN A 730 54.07 -25.49 -35.59
CA ASN A 730 54.69 -24.77 -36.71
C ASN A 730 54.48 -25.54 -38.02
N SER A 731 54.27 -24.82 -39.12
CA SER A 731 54.16 -25.42 -40.46
C SER A 731 55.53 -25.88 -41.00
N GLN A 732 55.66 -27.18 -41.28
CA GLN A 732 56.64 -27.71 -42.22
C GLN A 732 55.97 -28.66 -43.23
N THR A 733 56.57 -28.78 -44.41
CA THR A 733 55.98 -29.37 -45.61
C THR A 733 56.15 -30.89 -45.69
N THR A 734 55.05 -31.62 -45.90
CA THR A 734 55.07 -33.01 -46.41
C THR A 734 53.95 -33.23 -47.43
N THR A 735 54.23 -34.05 -48.44
CA THR A 735 53.33 -34.36 -49.56
C THR A 735 52.12 -35.22 -49.15
N PRO A 736 50.99 -35.16 -49.89
CA PRO A 736 49.82 -35.98 -49.60
C PRO A 736 50.11 -37.48 -49.82
N ARG A 737 49.56 -38.32 -48.95
CA ARG A 737 49.47 -39.78 -49.13
C ARG A 737 48.10 -40.17 -49.72
N PRO A 738 47.98 -41.32 -50.43
CA PRO A 738 46.71 -41.77 -50.98
C PRO A 738 45.69 -42.12 -49.89
N ILE A 739 44.40 -41.98 -50.23
CA ILE A 739 43.26 -42.20 -49.33
C ILE A 739 43.09 -43.71 -49.07
N SER A 740 43.05 -44.12 -47.80
CA SER A 740 42.70 -45.49 -47.38
C SER A 740 41.18 -45.71 -47.38
N THR A 741 40.77 -46.98 -47.43
CA THR A 741 39.36 -47.42 -47.55
C THR A 741 38.49 -47.16 -46.32
N GLU A 742 39.00 -46.51 -45.27
CA GLU A 742 38.27 -46.26 -44.02
C GLU A 742 37.18 -45.18 -44.16
N ASN A 743 37.37 -44.20 -45.06
CA ASN A 743 36.45 -43.06 -45.22
C ASN A 743 35.03 -43.45 -45.65
N ILE A 744 34.87 -44.55 -46.40
CA ILE A 744 33.55 -45.05 -46.84
C ILE A 744 32.69 -45.41 -45.62
N ASN A 745 33.29 -46.15 -44.68
CA ASN A 745 32.66 -46.67 -43.46
C ASN A 745 32.34 -45.57 -42.42
N MET A 746 32.74 -44.31 -42.66
CA MET A 746 32.33 -43.15 -41.87
C MET A 746 31.14 -42.42 -42.49
N ALA A 747 31.07 -42.32 -43.83
CA ALA A 747 29.92 -41.78 -44.54
C ALA A 747 28.67 -42.66 -44.32
N ASP A 748 28.82 -43.99 -44.44
CA ASP A 748 27.73 -44.94 -44.23
C ASP A 748 27.14 -44.86 -42.79
N LYS A 749 28.02 -44.66 -41.79
CA LYS A 749 27.59 -44.48 -40.38
C LYS A 749 26.90 -43.14 -40.15
N LEU A 750 27.34 -42.08 -40.82
CA LEU A 750 26.69 -40.77 -40.73
C LEU A 750 25.29 -40.84 -41.35
N ALA A 751 25.17 -41.42 -42.54
CA ALA A 751 23.88 -41.65 -43.21
C ALA A 751 22.94 -42.55 -42.38
N ALA A 752 23.47 -43.62 -41.78
CA ALA A 752 22.69 -44.52 -40.91
C ALA A 752 22.23 -43.85 -39.59
N ASN A 753 22.98 -42.85 -39.08
CA ASN A 753 22.54 -42.04 -37.95
C ASN A 753 21.46 -41.03 -38.38
N THR A 754 21.67 -40.29 -39.47
CA THR A 754 20.70 -39.32 -40.00
C THR A 754 19.38 -39.99 -40.41
N ALA A 755 19.41 -41.23 -40.90
CA ALA A 755 18.21 -42.02 -41.15
C ALA A 755 17.42 -42.32 -39.85
N LYS A 756 18.10 -42.68 -38.76
CA LYS A 756 17.48 -42.93 -37.45
C LYS A 756 16.98 -41.65 -36.80
N GLU A 757 17.68 -40.53 -36.98
CA GLU A 757 17.26 -39.21 -36.52
C GLU A 757 15.95 -38.81 -37.24
N ALA A 758 15.89 -38.95 -38.57
CA ALA A 758 14.68 -38.70 -39.35
C ALA A 758 13.50 -39.64 -38.96
N GLU A 759 13.77 -40.92 -38.69
CA GLU A 759 12.76 -41.87 -38.21
C GLU A 759 12.24 -41.51 -36.81
N ALA A 760 13.12 -41.04 -35.91
CA ALA A 760 12.76 -40.58 -34.58
C ALA A 760 11.92 -39.29 -34.59
N HIS A 761 12.32 -38.30 -35.40
CA HIS A 761 11.55 -37.08 -35.66
C HIS A 761 10.16 -37.42 -36.20
N LYS A 762 10.07 -38.21 -37.28
CA LYS A 762 8.78 -38.67 -37.83
C LYS A 762 7.91 -39.39 -36.80
N THR A 763 8.49 -40.25 -35.98
CA THR A 763 7.77 -40.98 -34.92
C THR A 763 7.21 -40.04 -33.85
N LEU A 764 7.96 -39.01 -33.45
CA LEU A 764 7.47 -37.98 -32.53
C LEU A 764 6.42 -37.07 -33.18
N TYR A 765 6.60 -36.72 -34.45
CA TYR A 765 5.69 -35.85 -35.21
C TYR A 765 4.34 -36.51 -35.44
N ASP A 766 4.29 -37.73 -35.99
CA ASP A 766 3.04 -38.48 -36.24
C ASP A 766 2.24 -38.68 -34.94
N LYS A 767 2.94 -39.06 -33.87
CA LYS A 767 2.36 -39.27 -32.53
C LYS A 767 1.87 -37.96 -31.92
N GLY A 768 2.64 -36.88 -32.07
CA GLY A 768 2.32 -35.56 -31.57
C GLY A 768 1.15 -34.92 -32.30
N LEU A 769 1.11 -35.05 -33.62
CA LEU A 769 0.02 -34.56 -34.47
C LEU A 769 -1.31 -35.18 -34.05
N LYS A 770 -1.34 -36.50 -33.82
CA LYS A 770 -2.52 -37.19 -33.29
C LYS A 770 -2.98 -36.61 -31.95
N ILE A 771 -2.09 -36.43 -30.99
CA ILE A 771 -2.44 -35.91 -29.66
C ILE A 771 -2.88 -34.43 -29.75
N ARG A 772 -2.24 -33.65 -30.62
CA ARG A 772 -2.57 -32.24 -30.90
C ARG A 772 -4.00 -32.11 -31.43
N TYR A 773 -4.41 -32.96 -32.37
CA TYR A 773 -5.80 -33.07 -32.85
C TYR A 773 -6.77 -33.48 -31.74
N GLU A 774 -6.45 -34.53 -30.97
CA GLU A 774 -7.31 -35.04 -29.89
C GLU A 774 -7.54 -34.04 -28.75
N VAL A 775 -6.60 -33.11 -28.52
CA VAL A 775 -6.73 -32.06 -27.49
C VAL A 775 -7.29 -30.76 -28.07
N ALA A 776 -6.61 -30.12 -29.00
CA ALA A 776 -6.95 -28.77 -29.46
C ALA A 776 -8.11 -28.73 -30.48
N GLY A 777 -8.44 -29.87 -31.11
CA GLY A 777 -9.55 -30.01 -32.06
C GLY A 777 -9.17 -29.63 -33.50
N THR A 778 -9.82 -30.30 -34.46
CA THR A 778 -9.50 -30.25 -35.90
C THR A 778 -9.39 -28.85 -36.48
N SER A 779 -10.41 -28.00 -36.26
CA SER A 779 -10.45 -26.62 -36.78
C SER A 779 -9.23 -25.79 -36.40
N TYR A 780 -8.82 -25.82 -35.13
CA TYR A 780 -7.65 -25.08 -34.64
C TYR A 780 -6.34 -25.63 -35.20
N VAL A 781 -6.20 -26.96 -35.26
CA VAL A 781 -4.96 -27.60 -35.72
C VAL A 781 -4.77 -27.42 -37.22
N ASP A 782 -5.82 -27.58 -38.03
CA ASP A 782 -5.76 -27.36 -39.48
C ASP A 782 -5.44 -25.89 -39.80
N ALA A 783 -6.06 -24.94 -39.09
CA ALA A 783 -5.73 -23.51 -39.23
C ALA A 783 -4.28 -23.21 -38.85
N ALA A 784 -3.77 -23.80 -37.75
CA ALA A 784 -2.39 -23.60 -37.30
C ALA A 784 -1.35 -24.22 -38.26
N LEU A 785 -1.65 -25.37 -38.86
CA LEU A 785 -0.79 -26.00 -39.88
C LEU A 785 -0.82 -25.24 -41.21
N ALA A 786 -2.00 -24.75 -41.63
CA ALA A 786 -2.14 -23.94 -42.83
C ALA A 786 -1.40 -22.59 -42.70
N GLY A 787 -1.60 -21.87 -41.58
CA GLY A 787 -0.88 -20.62 -41.29
C GLY A 787 0.63 -20.81 -41.06
N GLY A 788 1.03 -21.97 -40.54
CA GLY A 788 2.43 -22.35 -40.32
C GLY A 788 3.13 -22.99 -41.52
N SER A 789 2.52 -23.02 -42.70
CA SER A 789 3.00 -23.81 -43.86
C SER A 789 4.23 -23.26 -44.60
N SER A 790 4.65 -22.02 -44.33
CA SER A 790 5.85 -21.43 -44.95
C SER A 790 7.14 -22.03 -44.40
N ASP A 791 8.22 -22.08 -45.20
CA ASP A 791 9.53 -22.61 -44.76
C ASP A 791 10.14 -21.87 -43.55
N PHE A 792 9.67 -20.65 -43.26
CA PHE A 792 10.05 -19.92 -42.05
C PHE A 792 9.28 -20.39 -40.80
N ALA A 793 7.98 -20.66 -40.92
CA ALA A 793 7.11 -21.05 -39.79
C ALA A 793 7.07 -22.57 -39.55
N ARG A 794 7.32 -23.37 -40.58
CA ARG A 794 7.22 -24.83 -40.57
C ARG A 794 8.13 -25.49 -39.51
N PRO A 795 9.41 -25.11 -39.32
CA PRO A 795 10.25 -25.67 -38.26
C PRO A 795 9.69 -25.44 -36.84
N MET A 796 8.92 -24.37 -36.62
CA MET A 796 8.24 -24.12 -35.34
C MET A 796 7.01 -25.02 -35.17
N GLN A 797 6.24 -25.27 -36.24
CA GLN A 797 5.13 -26.24 -36.19
C GLN A 797 5.63 -27.67 -35.99
N GLU A 798 6.73 -28.05 -36.64
CA GLU A 798 7.43 -29.32 -36.44
C GLU A 798 7.89 -29.46 -34.98
N LEU A 799 8.62 -28.47 -34.44
CA LEU A 799 9.07 -28.46 -33.05
C LEU A 799 7.93 -28.50 -32.01
N VAL A 800 6.85 -27.72 -32.20
CA VAL A 800 5.68 -27.75 -31.30
C VAL A 800 5.00 -29.12 -31.34
N THR A 801 4.85 -29.70 -32.53
CA THR A 801 4.19 -31.00 -32.70
C THR A 801 5.00 -32.13 -32.07
N GLU A 802 6.32 -32.16 -32.28
CA GLU A 802 7.19 -33.17 -31.68
C GLU A 802 7.42 -32.98 -30.18
N ALA A 803 7.89 -31.80 -29.74
CA ALA A 803 8.36 -31.60 -28.39
C ALA A 803 7.22 -31.40 -27.37
N CYS A 804 6.20 -30.60 -27.71
CA CYS A 804 5.05 -30.43 -26.84
C CYS A 804 4.17 -31.68 -26.88
N TRP A 805 3.64 -32.01 -28.07
CA TRP A 805 2.58 -33.00 -28.19
C TRP A 805 3.11 -34.45 -28.25
N GLY A 806 4.12 -34.73 -29.07
CA GLY A 806 4.68 -36.08 -29.29
C GLY A 806 5.51 -36.63 -28.12
N SER A 807 6.20 -35.72 -27.43
CA SER A 807 7.01 -35.97 -26.23
C SER A 807 6.23 -35.66 -24.95
N VAL A 808 6.11 -34.38 -24.53
CA VAL A 808 5.70 -34.02 -23.16
C VAL A 808 4.26 -34.44 -22.82
N TRP A 809 3.29 -34.14 -23.68
CA TRP A 809 1.88 -34.54 -23.49
C TRP A 809 1.67 -36.06 -23.61
N ALA A 810 2.56 -36.75 -24.30
CA ALA A 810 2.49 -38.19 -24.52
C ALA A 810 3.18 -39.04 -23.43
N ARG A 811 3.68 -38.41 -22.35
CA ARG A 811 4.30 -39.13 -21.23
C ARG A 811 3.24 -39.68 -20.26
N PRO A 812 3.39 -40.91 -19.75
CA PRO A 812 2.65 -41.34 -18.56
C PRO A 812 3.07 -40.49 -17.35
N GLY A 813 2.16 -40.33 -16.38
CA GLY A 813 2.42 -39.66 -15.08
C GLY A 813 1.42 -38.57 -14.71
N LEU A 814 0.86 -37.86 -15.70
CA LEU A 814 -0.28 -36.95 -15.53
C LEU A 814 -1.31 -37.20 -16.63
N GLU A 815 -2.59 -37.20 -16.25
CA GLU A 815 -3.71 -37.29 -17.17
C GLU A 815 -3.79 -36.06 -18.08
N ARG A 816 -4.42 -36.22 -19.25
CA ARG A 816 -4.61 -35.09 -20.17
C ARG A 816 -5.44 -33.96 -19.56
N LYS A 817 -6.46 -34.29 -18.73
CA LYS A 817 -7.23 -33.31 -17.95
C LYS A 817 -6.33 -32.45 -17.05
N GLN A 818 -5.50 -33.10 -16.24
CA GLN A 818 -4.54 -32.43 -15.35
C GLN A 818 -3.54 -31.57 -16.13
N ARG A 819 -3.11 -32.02 -17.31
CA ARG A 819 -2.22 -31.27 -18.21
C ARG A 819 -2.90 -30.03 -18.80
N SER A 820 -4.15 -30.11 -19.24
CA SER A 820 -4.91 -28.91 -19.61
C SER A 820 -5.08 -27.98 -18.41
N LEU A 821 -5.39 -28.53 -17.23
CA LEU A 821 -5.40 -27.90 -15.90
C LEU A 821 -4.23 -26.91 -15.72
N LEU A 822 -3.03 -27.49 -15.71
CA LEU A 822 -1.79 -26.75 -15.49
C LEU A 822 -1.50 -25.72 -16.60
N ASN A 823 -1.82 -26.04 -17.86
CA ASN A 823 -1.61 -25.08 -18.96
C ASN A 823 -2.58 -23.88 -18.89
N ILE A 824 -3.83 -24.06 -18.46
CA ILE A 824 -4.76 -22.95 -18.20
C ILE A 824 -4.18 -22.01 -17.14
N ALA A 825 -3.73 -22.55 -16.00
CA ALA A 825 -3.11 -21.74 -14.95
C ALA A 825 -1.86 -20.99 -15.44
N MET A 826 -0.96 -21.67 -16.16
CA MET A 826 0.27 -21.05 -16.69
C MET A 826 -0.01 -20.01 -17.78
N LEU A 827 -0.98 -20.23 -18.68
CA LEU A 827 -1.28 -19.30 -19.77
C LEU A 827 -2.12 -18.09 -19.33
N CYS A 828 -2.92 -18.26 -18.26
CA CYS A 828 -3.48 -17.14 -17.50
C CYS A 828 -2.36 -16.32 -16.84
N ALA A 829 -1.44 -16.95 -16.10
CA ALA A 829 -0.30 -16.28 -15.45
C ALA A 829 0.62 -15.54 -16.43
N LEU A 830 0.86 -16.10 -17.61
CA LEU A 830 1.66 -15.50 -18.67
C LEU A 830 0.90 -14.45 -19.51
N ASN A 831 -0.41 -14.30 -19.29
CA ASN A 831 -1.35 -13.50 -20.07
C ASN A 831 -1.23 -13.78 -21.59
N ARG A 832 -1.65 -14.98 -22.01
CA ARG A 832 -1.59 -15.46 -23.40
C ARG A 832 -2.95 -15.94 -23.89
N ALA A 833 -3.90 -15.02 -24.02
CA ALA A 833 -5.28 -15.28 -24.40
C ALA A 833 -5.49 -16.28 -25.58
N PRO A 834 -4.78 -16.21 -26.72
CA PRO A 834 -5.03 -17.13 -27.84
C PRO A 834 -4.67 -18.60 -27.52
N GLU A 835 -3.57 -18.82 -26.80
CA GLU A 835 -3.16 -20.17 -26.37
C GLU A 835 -4.02 -20.64 -25.19
N LEU A 836 -4.40 -19.73 -24.29
CA LEU A 836 -5.33 -20.02 -23.21
C LEU A 836 -6.68 -20.51 -23.76
N ALA A 837 -7.22 -19.86 -24.79
CA ALA A 837 -8.44 -20.28 -25.47
C ALA A 837 -8.33 -21.72 -26.02
N ALA A 838 -7.23 -22.03 -26.72
CA ALA A 838 -6.97 -23.38 -27.22
C ALA A 838 -6.86 -24.42 -26.10
N HIS A 839 -6.26 -24.07 -24.97
CA HIS A 839 -6.13 -24.97 -23.81
C HIS A 839 -7.39 -25.06 -22.93
N VAL A 840 -8.29 -24.06 -22.92
CA VAL A 840 -9.65 -24.17 -22.35
C VAL A 840 -10.47 -25.17 -23.16
N ARG A 841 -10.54 -25.01 -24.49
CA ARG A 841 -11.19 -25.99 -25.38
C ARG A 841 -10.58 -27.38 -25.22
N GLY A 842 -9.25 -27.44 -25.11
CA GLY A 842 -8.51 -28.66 -24.81
C GLY A 842 -8.70 -29.23 -23.40
N ALA A 843 -9.19 -28.48 -22.42
CA ALA A 843 -9.59 -29.01 -21.12
C ALA A 843 -10.93 -29.71 -21.22
N LEU A 844 -11.92 -29.04 -21.84
CA LEU A 844 -13.27 -29.57 -22.07
C LEU A 844 -13.22 -30.87 -22.90
N ASN A 845 -12.41 -30.90 -23.97
CA ASN A 845 -12.17 -32.11 -24.78
C ASN A 845 -11.52 -33.26 -23.99
N ASN A 846 -10.66 -32.95 -23.01
CA ASN A 846 -10.03 -33.91 -22.11
C ASN A 846 -10.90 -34.27 -20.88
N GLY A 847 -12.17 -33.85 -20.84
CA GLY A 847 -13.11 -34.18 -19.78
C GLY A 847 -12.99 -33.33 -18.50
N ALA A 848 -12.42 -32.12 -18.59
CA ALA A 848 -12.56 -31.12 -17.54
C ALA A 848 -13.98 -30.55 -17.52
N SER A 849 -14.52 -30.37 -16.32
CA SER A 849 -15.73 -29.57 -16.10
C SER A 849 -15.43 -28.06 -16.14
N GLU A 850 -16.46 -27.27 -16.44
CA GLU A 850 -16.43 -25.80 -16.31
C GLU A 850 -16.04 -25.38 -14.89
N VAL A 851 -16.45 -26.14 -13.87
CA VAL A 851 -16.08 -25.93 -12.47
C VAL A 851 -14.57 -26.09 -12.28
N GLU A 852 -13.96 -27.20 -12.74
CA GLU A 852 -12.50 -27.39 -12.61
C GLU A 852 -11.70 -26.28 -13.32
N ILE A 853 -12.18 -25.81 -14.48
CA ILE A 853 -11.58 -24.68 -15.21
C ILE A 853 -11.72 -23.38 -14.41
N ARG A 854 -12.91 -23.10 -13.85
CA ARG A 854 -13.19 -21.93 -13.02
C ARG A 854 -12.33 -21.90 -11.75
N GLU A 855 -12.29 -22.99 -10.98
CA GLU A 855 -11.48 -23.07 -9.76
C GLU A 855 -9.98 -22.93 -10.07
N THR A 856 -9.53 -23.45 -11.21
CA THR A 856 -8.14 -23.25 -11.70
C THR A 856 -7.84 -21.77 -11.99
N LEU A 857 -8.78 -21.03 -12.58
CA LEU A 857 -8.63 -19.61 -12.88
C LEU A 857 -8.77 -18.73 -11.63
N LEU A 858 -9.64 -19.08 -10.67
CA LEU A 858 -9.70 -18.44 -9.35
C LEU A 858 -8.38 -18.59 -8.60
N GLN A 859 -7.83 -19.80 -8.56
CA GLN A 859 -6.51 -20.05 -7.99
C GLN A 859 -5.43 -19.21 -8.70
N ALA A 860 -5.41 -19.18 -10.04
CA ALA A 860 -4.46 -18.37 -10.80
C ALA A 860 -4.58 -16.87 -10.50
N ALA A 861 -5.81 -16.34 -10.36
CA ALA A 861 -6.06 -14.92 -10.10
C ALA A 861 -5.44 -14.42 -8.78
N ILE A 862 -5.47 -15.24 -7.72
CA ILE A 862 -4.91 -14.87 -6.41
C ILE A 862 -3.37 -14.76 -6.45
N TYR A 863 -2.68 -15.67 -7.14
CA TYR A 863 -1.21 -15.69 -7.20
C TYR A 863 -0.62 -14.84 -8.33
N CYS A 864 -1.36 -14.61 -9.42
CA CYS A 864 -0.89 -13.89 -10.61
C CYS A 864 -1.49 -12.48 -10.75
N GLY A 865 -2.43 -12.13 -9.87
CA GLY A 865 -3.10 -10.83 -9.80
C GLY A 865 -4.43 -10.78 -10.57
N MET A 866 -5.40 -10.06 -9.98
CA MET A 866 -6.77 -9.95 -10.51
C MET A 866 -6.88 -9.59 -11.99
N PRO A 867 -6.05 -8.71 -12.61
CA PRO A 867 -6.15 -8.43 -14.05
C PRO A 867 -5.91 -9.66 -14.94
N ALA A 868 -4.97 -10.53 -14.57
CA ALA A 868 -4.71 -11.78 -15.32
C ALA A 868 -5.85 -12.79 -15.12
N GLY A 869 -6.41 -12.85 -13.91
CA GLY A 869 -7.60 -13.63 -13.61
C GLY A 869 -8.82 -13.20 -14.41
N ILE A 870 -9.15 -11.91 -14.39
CA ILE A 870 -10.29 -11.32 -15.12
C ILE A 870 -10.17 -11.58 -16.62
N GLU A 871 -9.00 -11.39 -17.22
CA GLU A 871 -8.81 -11.66 -18.65
C GLU A 871 -8.91 -13.17 -18.96
N GLY A 872 -8.34 -14.02 -18.10
CA GLY A 872 -8.46 -15.47 -18.24
C GLY A 872 -9.90 -15.98 -18.10
N PHE A 873 -10.72 -15.32 -17.28
CA PHE A 873 -12.14 -15.62 -17.14
C PHE A 873 -12.93 -15.32 -18.41
N LYS A 874 -12.78 -14.13 -19.02
CA LYS A 874 -13.45 -13.80 -20.30
C LYS A 874 -13.11 -14.80 -21.40
N VAL A 875 -11.82 -15.09 -21.56
CA VAL A 875 -11.31 -16.02 -22.58
C VAL A 875 -11.85 -17.44 -22.36
N ALA A 876 -12.02 -17.86 -21.10
CA ALA A 876 -12.63 -19.14 -20.79
C ALA A 876 -14.14 -19.14 -21.04
N GLU A 877 -14.86 -18.08 -20.68
CA GLU A 877 -16.31 -17.93 -20.88
C GLU A 877 -16.67 -17.96 -22.37
N GLU A 878 -16.01 -17.16 -23.21
CA GLU A 878 -16.20 -17.15 -24.67
C GLU A 878 -16.02 -18.55 -25.29
N VAL A 879 -14.99 -19.29 -24.86
CA VAL A 879 -14.68 -20.63 -25.38
C VAL A 879 -15.65 -21.69 -24.86
N ILE A 880 -16.07 -21.61 -23.59
CA ILE A 880 -17.06 -22.51 -22.98
C ILE A 880 -18.42 -22.34 -23.66
N VAL A 881 -18.87 -21.09 -23.90
CA VAL A 881 -20.12 -20.81 -24.62
C VAL A 881 -20.08 -21.42 -26.01
N ALA A 882 -19.06 -21.12 -26.81
CA ALA A 882 -18.94 -21.64 -28.18
C ALA A 882 -18.86 -23.18 -28.23
N TRP A 883 -18.14 -23.83 -27.30
CA TRP A 883 -18.04 -25.29 -27.23
C TRP A 883 -19.34 -25.96 -26.78
N ASN A 884 -20.14 -25.29 -25.93
CA ASN A 884 -21.48 -25.74 -25.54
C ASN A 884 -22.52 -25.52 -26.65
N GLU A 885 -22.31 -24.57 -27.56
CA GLU A 885 -23.12 -24.39 -28.77
C GLU A 885 -22.78 -25.44 -29.84
N GLU A 886 -21.51 -25.79 -30.02
CA GLU A 886 -21.05 -26.89 -30.89
C GLU A 886 -21.52 -28.31 -30.44
N LYS A 887 -22.20 -28.41 -29.31
CA LYS A 887 -22.68 -29.67 -28.71
C LYS A 887 -24.21 -29.78 -28.54
N LYS A 888 -24.97 -28.83 -29.06
CA LYS A 888 -26.45 -28.84 -29.09
C LYS A 888 -26.98 -29.33 -30.43
#